data_AF-A0A852CN90-F1
#
_entry.id   AF-A0A852CN90-F1
#
_cell.length_a   1.000
_cell.length_b   1.000
_cell.length_c   1.000
_cell.angle_alpha   90.00
_cell.angle_beta   90.00
_cell.angle_gamma   90.00
#
_symmetry.space_group_name_H-M   'P 1'
#
loop_
_entity.id
_entity.type
_entity.pdbx_description
1 polymer ?
#
loop_
_entity_poly.entity_id
_entity_poly.type
_entity_poly.pdbx_seq_one_letter_code
_entity_poly.pdbx_strand_id
1 'polypeptide(L)'
;NMKALRRLHLHSNLLLTVPASLASLPNLSRLDLQNNCLRAVPPEIQSSPFVHLRGNPLGEPAPPAGNCMLPPDVQRTSLLSPTHSCISSGSFTVTSEGCRVTLASGIHFYFPPGAAPEPLQIYFQTLAPDPQLVKLSHHDVLLSGVLELQPHGVRFQQEVHIWMPCASPQSLPQREVVVRTFSGQSWSDLRTRVEQKRKSKKHVAHCSVLHFSWFLVVSRLVQNECRVPAEGTLLFSSVDPSIKVTFPPGVTEETRSVKLQVWAGGKASAAHSISGSLLSSGLNLDRSRLHLLHSDLEGQSWDDITSEVVLEFSHLYAMFEVTHFSWYWLWYTTKTYIGGIARKVYERLRMYQVNFIALQRKKDPEQVLLQCVPNHKVEPVLKKLQERYRGPEPSDMVEMFEGEQFFAAFERGISIDAERPDCVAGRLAFVFYSHLKNMKEIYITSLVDRKGQAVKGQVSFYRGEVPKSIPEDASRRRKGADSLWLATLPIKLPQLKPCWADSSAALNSSSFPPLNLGNAETGYLTQANLLGIARRVGADWQSIGLNLGLTYQQIERIGYNNRDDLDKQIVEMLFSWAQQNWEDPACVGRLVAALRESGRQDVAEEVEAILELGRHKYRESIRRVGLQQGSSTEDSAIATI
;
A
#
# COMPACT_ATOMS: atom_id res chain seq x y z
N ASN A 1 49.96 -14.45 1.04
CA ASN A 1 51.31 -14.11 0.52
C ASN A 1 51.25 -12.74 -0.16
N MET A 2 51.18 -11.65 0.62
CA MET A 2 51.01 -10.27 0.10
C MET A 2 52.32 -9.47 0.20
N LYS A 3 53.43 -10.04 -0.29
CA LYS A 3 54.78 -9.47 -0.09
C LYS A 3 55.01 -8.12 -0.80
N ALA A 4 54.15 -7.73 -1.73
CA ALA A 4 54.26 -6.48 -2.49
C ALA A 4 53.25 -5.38 -2.06
N LEU A 5 52.41 -5.64 -1.05
CA LEU A 5 51.34 -4.72 -0.68
C LEU A 5 51.91 -3.46 0.00
N ARG A 6 51.73 -2.30 -0.64
CA ARG A 6 52.21 -1.00 -0.15
C ARG A 6 51.17 -0.19 0.60
N ARG A 7 49.91 -0.25 0.17
CA ARG A 7 48.81 0.52 0.78
C ARG A 7 47.60 -0.38 0.96
N LEU A 8 47.00 -0.33 2.15
CA LEU A 8 45.80 -1.07 2.48
C LEU A 8 44.76 -0.11 3.05
N HIS A 9 43.65 0.06 2.32
CA HIS A 9 42.56 0.96 2.69
C HIS A 9 41.36 0.13 3.15
N LEU A 10 41.05 0.24 4.45
CA LEU A 10 39.98 -0.46 5.14
C LEU A 10 39.07 0.50 5.91
N HIS A 11 39.12 1.80 5.61
CA HIS A 11 38.32 2.82 6.29
C HIS A 11 36.82 2.69 6.01
N SER A 12 35.96 3.15 6.93
CA SER A 12 34.49 3.19 6.80
C SER A 12 33.86 1.81 6.60
N ASN A 13 34.41 0.79 7.25
CA ASN A 13 33.82 -0.54 7.33
C ASN A 13 33.30 -0.78 8.76
N LEU A 14 32.85 -2.00 9.06
CA LEU A 14 32.36 -2.40 10.38
C LEU A 14 33.35 -3.36 11.07
N LEU A 15 34.66 -3.17 10.86
CA LEU A 15 35.67 -4.06 11.43
C LEU A 15 35.68 -3.95 12.95
N LEU A 16 35.53 -5.10 13.62
CA LEU A 16 35.57 -5.20 15.09
C LEU A 16 36.99 -5.46 15.61
N THR A 17 37.80 -6.17 14.83
CA THR A 17 39.21 -6.49 15.13
C THR A 17 40.06 -6.44 13.86
N VAL A 18 41.37 -6.31 14.02
CA VAL A 18 42.37 -6.42 12.95
C VAL A 18 43.50 -7.35 13.39
N PRO A 19 44.02 -8.21 12.51
CA PRO A 19 45.09 -9.14 12.88
C PRO A 19 46.45 -8.43 12.97
N ALA A 20 47.27 -8.82 13.96
CA ALA A 20 48.61 -8.26 14.17
C ALA A 20 49.54 -8.44 12.95
N SER A 21 49.29 -9.46 12.12
CA SER A 21 50.04 -9.74 10.89
C SER A 21 49.97 -8.64 9.83
N LEU A 22 49.05 -7.68 9.95
CA LEU A 22 49.04 -6.49 9.09
C LEU A 22 50.22 -5.55 9.37
N ALA A 23 50.70 -5.50 10.62
CA ALA A 23 51.89 -4.71 10.97
C ALA A 23 53.19 -5.36 10.49
N SER A 24 53.21 -6.68 10.26
CA SER A 24 54.41 -7.43 9.83
C SER A 24 54.56 -7.54 8.30
N LEU A 25 53.71 -6.85 7.52
CA LEU A 25 53.83 -6.81 6.07
C LEU A 25 55.05 -5.94 5.67
N PRO A 26 56.06 -6.53 5.00
CA PRO A 26 57.40 -5.93 4.87
C PRO A 26 57.44 -4.64 4.02
N ASN A 27 56.41 -4.40 3.20
CA ASN A 27 56.36 -3.27 2.28
C ASN A 27 55.18 -2.31 2.53
N LEU A 28 54.42 -2.51 3.61
CA LEU A 28 53.22 -1.71 3.88
C LEU A 28 53.62 -0.32 4.41
N SER A 29 53.32 0.72 3.64
CA SER A 29 53.61 2.11 3.97
C SER A 29 52.38 2.93 4.35
N ARG A 30 51.16 2.36 4.21
CA ARG A 30 49.92 3.00 4.66
C ARG A 30 48.84 1.98 5.00
N LEU A 31 48.29 2.09 6.20
CA LEU A 31 47.15 1.29 6.67
C LEU A 31 46.03 2.23 7.15
N ASP A 32 44.95 2.30 6.40
CA ASP A 32 43.82 3.16 6.73
C ASP A 32 42.68 2.36 7.35
N LEU A 33 42.43 2.55 8.64
CA LEU A 33 41.43 1.84 9.43
C LEU A 33 40.38 2.81 10.04
N GLN A 34 40.31 4.04 9.54
CA GLN A 34 39.41 5.06 10.09
C GLN A 34 37.93 4.65 10.00
N ASN A 35 37.09 5.15 10.91
CA ASN A 35 35.63 4.94 10.91
C ASN A 35 35.23 3.46 10.84
N ASN A 36 35.84 2.62 11.69
CA ASN A 36 35.44 1.23 11.91
C ASN A 36 34.87 1.06 13.34
N CYS A 37 34.61 -0.17 13.76
CA CYS A 37 34.14 -0.49 15.11
C CYS A 37 35.24 -1.12 15.98
N LEU A 38 36.51 -0.78 15.74
CA LEU A 38 37.65 -1.34 16.46
C LEU A 38 37.65 -0.83 17.90
N ARG A 39 37.44 -1.76 18.84
CA ARG A 39 37.52 -1.45 20.30
C ARG A 39 38.94 -1.57 20.84
N ALA A 40 39.73 -2.42 20.21
CA ALA A 40 41.15 -2.59 20.48
C ALA A 40 41.88 -2.87 19.16
N VAL A 41 43.15 -2.49 19.11
CA VAL A 41 44.07 -2.87 18.04
C VAL A 41 45.31 -3.53 18.64
N PRO A 42 45.96 -4.47 17.94
CA PRO A 42 47.21 -5.06 18.38
C PRO A 42 48.27 -3.97 18.66
N PRO A 43 49.11 -4.12 19.71
CA PRO A 43 50.14 -3.14 20.06
C PRO A 43 51.10 -2.80 18.90
N GLU A 44 51.34 -3.77 18.02
CA GLU A 44 52.19 -3.65 16.82
C GLU A 44 51.59 -2.66 15.79
N ILE A 45 50.26 -2.60 15.70
CA ILE A 45 49.53 -1.66 14.83
C ILE A 45 49.38 -0.31 15.51
N GLN A 46 49.16 -0.27 16.83
CA GLN A 46 48.98 0.96 17.60
C GLN A 46 50.23 1.85 17.62
N SER A 47 51.42 1.26 17.60
CA SER A 47 52.71 1.95 17.63
C SER A 47 53.24 2.37 16.25
N SER A 48 52.54 2.00 15.16
CA SER A 48 53.01 2.23 13.79
C SER A 48 52.56 3.61 13.25
N PRO A 49 53.47 4.47 12.76
CA PRO A 49 53.15 5.84 12.34
C PRO A 49 52.36 5.94 11.03
N PHE A 50 52.28 4.86 10.26
CA PHE A 50 51.57 4.80 8.97
C PHE A 50 50.12 4.30 9.09
N VAL A 51 49.61 4.14 10.32
CA VAL A 51 48.25 3.64 10.61
C VAL A 51 47.32 4.80 10.95
N HIS A 52 46.13 4.82 10.36
CA HIS A 52 45.10 5.78 10.72
C HIS A 52 43.91 5.10 11.39
N LEU A 53 43.61 5.47 12.64
CA LEU A 53 42.59 4.81 13.49
C LEU A 53 41.42 5.72 13.89
N ARG A 54 41.37 6.96 13.41
CA ARG A 54 40.36 7.96 13.82
C ARG A 54 38.93 7.46 13.55
N GLY A 55 38.00 7.71 14.47
CA GLY A 55 36.59 7.31 14.33
C GLY A 55 36.29 5.86 14.70
N ASN A 56 37.14 5.22 15.50
CA ASN A 56 36.89 3.91 16.11
C ASN A 56 36.65 4.06 17.63
N PRO A 57 35.80 3.22 18.26
CA PRO A 57 35.53 3.21 19.70
C PRO A 57 36.68 2.57 20.52
N LEU A 58 37.92 3.03 20.32
CA LEU A 58 39.11 2.45 20.95
C LEU A 58 39.11 2.71 22.46
N GLY A 59 39.26 1.66 23.26
CA GLY A 59 39.25 1.73 24.72
C GLY A 59 37.85 1.65 25.35
N GLU A 60 36.78 1.57 24.55
CA GLU A 60 35.43 1.34 25.07
C GLU A 60 35.17 -0.16 25.34
N PRO A 61 34.77 -0.56 26.56
CA PRO A 61 34.45 -1.95 26.87
C PRO A 61 33.31 -2.46 25.99
N ALA A 62 33.42 -3.72 25.53
CA ALA A 62 32.40 -4.32 24.68
C ALA A 62 31.03 -4.34 25.41
N PRO A 63 29.91 -3.98 24.75
CA PRO A 63 28.60 -4.11 25.35
C PRO A 63 28.31 -5.59 25.62
N PRO A 64 27.57 -5.91 26.71
CA PRO A 64 27.26 -7.28 27.10
C PRO A 64 26.60 -8.05 25.93
N ALA A 65 27.05 -9.29 25.76
CA ALA A 65 26.83 -10.11 24.58
C ALA A 65 25.35 -10.28 24.21
N GLY A 66 25.01 -9.80 23.03
CA GLY A 66 23.71 -9.97 22.40
C GLY A 66 23.71 -9.37 21.00
N ASN A 67 24.77 -9.62 20.22
CA ASN A 67 24.88 -9.34 18.78
C ASN A 67 26.20 -9.95 18.27
N CYS A 68 26.20 -11.24 17.90
CA CYS A 68 27.27 -11.79 17.07
C CYS A 68 27.02 -11.36 15.62
N MET A 69 27.85 -10.47 15.11
CA MET A 69 28.18 -10.39 13.68
C MET A 69 29.64 -10.79 13.54
N LEU A 70 29.93 -11.79 12.70
CA LEU A 70 31.25 -12.02 12.11
C LEU A 70 31.09 -12.45 10.63
N PRO A 71 32.13 -12.25 9.77
CA PRO A 71 32.05 -11.62 8.43
C PRO A 71 32.20 -12.61 7.24
N PRO A 72 32.24 -12.12 5.98
CA PRO A 72 32.09 -12.96 4.77
C PRO A 72 33.37 -13.64 4.28
N ASP A 73 33.13 -14.62 3.39
CA ASP A 73 34.03 -15.35 2.47
C ASP A 73 34.78 -16.58 2.97
N VAL A 74 34.19 -17.75 2.70
CA VAL A 74 34.94 -18.95 2.25
C VAL A 74 34.38 -19.41 0.91
N GLN A 75 35.17 -19.14 -0.12
CA GLN A 75 35.38 -19.88 -1.36
C GLN A 75 34.21 -20.69 -1.96
N ARG A 76 33.76 -20.17 -3.11
CA ARG A 76 33.35 -20.88 -4.33
C ARG A 76 33.58 -22.41 -4.27
N THR A 77 32.57 -23.15 -3.85
CA THR A 77 32.27 -24.48 -4.37
C THR A 77 30.93 -24.38 -5.07
N SER A 78 31.00 -24.54 -6.39
CA SER A 78 29.92 -24.96 -7.25
C SER A 78 29.04 -25.99 -6.54
N LEU A 79 27.76 -25.66 -6.34
CA LEU A 79 26.59 -26.54 -6.44
C LEU A 79 25.33 -25.70 -6.18
N LEU A 80 24.49 -25.60 -7.22
CA LEU A 80 23.06 -25.26 -7.20
C LEU A 80 22.66 -23.82 -6.81
N SER A 81 22.21 -23.08 -7.83
CA SER A 81 21.52 -21.80 -7.79
C SER A 81 20.28 -21.85 -6.87
N PRO A 82 20.10 -20.95 -5.89
CA PRO A 82 18.77 -20.70 -5.34
C PRO A 82 18.06 -19.74 -6.28
N THR A 83 16.98 -20.23 -6.87
CA THR A 83 16.09 -19.55 -7.80
C THR A 83 15.70 -18.15 -7.32
N HIS A 84 16.11 -17.12 -8.07
CA HIS A 84 15.46 -15.80 -8.02
C HIS A 84 14.14 -15.89 -8.79
N SER A 85 13.13 -16.58 -8.24
CA SER A 85 11.78 -16.57 -8.81
C SER A 85 11.00 -15.39 -8.23
N CYS A 86 10.56 -14.48 -9.10
CA CYS A 86 9.48 -13.57 -8.77
C CYS A 86 8.20 -14.42 -8.67
N ILE A 87 7.73 -14.67 -7.45
CA ILE A 87 6.55 -15.50 -7.24
C ILE A 87 5.32 -14.60 -7.33
N SER A 88 4.45 -14.88 -8.31
CA SER A 88 3.11 -14.28 -8.44
C SER A 88 2.01 -15.15 -7.80
N SER A 89 2.28 -16.44 -7.58
CA SER A 89 1.39 -17.34 -6.85
C SER A 89 1.37 -16.97 -5.36
N GLY A 90 0.20 -16.89 -4.72
CA GLY A 90 0.03 -16.50 -3.32
C GLY A 90 0.63 -17.46 -2.27
N SER A 91 1.53 -18.35 -2.69
CA SER A 91 2.22 -19.30 -1.81
C SER A 91 3.56 -19.74 -2.38
N PHE A 92 4.45 -20.23 -1.51
CA PHE A 92 5.72 -20.85 -1.84
C PHE A 92 6.13 -21.88 -0.79
N THR A 93 6.98 -22.83 -1.15
CA THR A 93 7.47 -23.87 -0.24
C THR A 93 8.86 -23.53 0.27
N VAL A 94 9.11 -23.74 1.56
CA VAL A 94 10.43 -23.64 2.19
C VAL A 94 10.87 -25.03 2.64
N THR A 95 12.03 -25.47 2.19
CA THR A 95 12.65 -26.75 2.59
C THR A 95 13.76 -26.51 3.61
N SER A 96 14.31 -27.60 4.16
CA SER A 96 15.41 -27.57 5.12
C SER A 96 16.71 -26.97 4.57
N GLU A 97 16.88 -26.90 3.25
CA GLU A 97 18.03 -26.25 2.61
C GLU A 97 17.99 -24.71 2.73
N GLY A 98 16.84 -24.14 3.10
CA GLY A 98 16.61 -22.70 3.08
C GLY A 98 16.39 -22.17 1.67
N CYS A 99 15.92 -20.92 1.55
CA CYS A 99 15.65 -20.32 0.25
C CYS A 99 15.60 -18.78 0.32
N ARG A 100 15.60 -18.15 -0.85
CA ARG A 100 15.36 -16.70 -1.01
C ARG A 100 14.15 -16.50 -1.88
N VAL A 101 13.20 -15.70 -1.41
CA VAL A 101 11.94 -15.47 -2.10
C VAL A 101 11.75 -13.98 -2.34
N THR A 102 11.31 -13.61 -3.54
CA THR A 102 10.96 -12.23 -3.88
C THR A 102 9.54 -12.18 -4.40
N LEU A 103 8.70 -11.40 -3.72
CA LEU A 103 7.31 -11.19 -4.11
C LEU A 103 7.22 -10.12 -5.21
N ALA A 104 6.15 -10.18 -6.01
CA ALA A 104 5.81 -9.13 -6.97
C ALA A 104 5.62 -7.74 -6.31
N SER A 105 5.21 -7.70 -5.03
CA SER A 105 5.12 -6.49 -4.22
C SER A 105 6.48 -5.85 -3.89
N GLY A 106 7.59 -6.55 -4.19
CA GLY A 106 8.95 -6.12 -3.90
C GLY A 106 9.45 -6.48 -2.50
N ILE A 107 8.66 -7.25 -1.74
CA ILE A 107 9.05 -7.83 -0.44
C ILE A 107 10.00 -9.00 -0.70
N HIS A 108 11.06 -9.08 0.10
CA HIS A 108 12.04 -10.16 0.01
C HIS A 108 12.11 -10.94 1.32
N PHE A 109 12.34 -12.24 1.20
CA PHE A 109 12.57 -13.15 2.30
C PHE A 109 13.90 -13.87 2.12
N TYR A 110 14.55 -14.15 3.25
CA TYR A 110 15.67 -15.07 3.30
C TYR A 110 15.46 -16.03 4.47
N PHE A 111 15.33 -17.31 4.10
CA PHE A 111 15.26 -18.43 5.01
C PHE A 111 16.65 -19.07 5.06
N PRO A 112 17.37 -19.00 6.19
CA PRO A 112 18.65 -19.67 6.30
C PRO A 112 18.49 -21.20 6.31
N PRO A 113 19.52 -21.96 5.92
CA PRO A 113 19.48 -23.42 5.97
C PRO A 113 19.17 -23.92 7.39
N GLY A 114 18.23 -24.85 7.51
CA GLY A 114 17.74 -25.37 8.79
C GLY A 114 16.69 -24.51 9.49
N ALA A 115 16.19 -23.43 8.87
CA ALA A 115 15.12 -22.63 9.46
C ALA A 115 13.80 -23.41 9.64
N ALA A 116 13.45 -24.26 8.66
CA ALA A 116 12.32 -25.18 8.71
C ALA A 116 12.84 -26.62 8.65
N PRO A 117 12.52 -27.50 9.62
CA PRO A 117 13.00 -28.88 9.62
C PRO A 117 12.35 -29.72 8.51
N GLU A 118 11.08 -29.46 8.23
CA GLU A 118 10.27 -30.14 7.21
C GLU A 118 9.82 -29.14 6.13
N PRO A 119 9.53 -29.60 4.89
CA PRO A 119 8.97 -28.76 3.86
C PRO A 119 7.68 -28.07 4.33
N LEU A 120 7.70 -26.74 4.37
CA LEU A 120 6.59 -25.93 4.84
C LEU A 120 6.03 -25.09 3.70
N GLN A 121 4.73 -25.22 3.44
CA GLN A 121 4.01 -24.35 2.54
C GLN A 121 3.65 -23.04 3.25
N ILE A 122 4.15 -21.92 2.72
CA ILE A 122 3.86 -20.57 3.21
C ILE A 122 2.92 -19.90 2.23
N TYR A 123 1.83 -19.33 2.76
CA TYR A 123 0.90 -18.49 2.01
C TYR A 123 1.14 -17.04 2.37
N PHE A 124 1.01 -16.14 1.40
CA PHE A 124 1.18 -14.72 1.63
C PHE A 124 0.11 -13.90 0.94
N GLN A 125 -0.29 -12.81 1.58
CA GLN A 125 -1.20 -11.82 1.00
C GLN A 125 -0.73 -10.40 1.35
N THR A 126 -0.81 -9.49 0.39
CA THR A 126 -0.63 -8.05 0.66
C THR A 126 -2.01 -7.39 0.64
N LEU A 127 -2.44 -6.92 1.81
CA LEU A 127 -3.73 -6.31 2.04
C LEU A 127 -3.62 -4.79 2.11
N ALA A 128 -4.71 -4.11 1.73
CA ALA A 128 -4.87 -2.70 2.04
C ALA A 128 -5.02 -2.53 3.56
N PRO A 129 -4.45 -1.47 4.15
CA PRO A 129 -4.51 -1.24 5.59
C PRO A 129 -5.92 -0.82 6.03
N ASP A 130 -6.66 -1.77 6.58
CA ASP A 130 -7.95 -1.56 7.24
C ASP A 130 -7.74 -0.99 8.65
N PRO A 131 -8.38 0.13 9.04
CA PRO A 131 -8.35 0.67 10.40
C PRO A 131 -8.79 -0.29 11.50
N GLN A 132 -9.61 -1.30 11.19
CA GLN A 132 -9.98 -2.33 12.17
C GLN A 132 -8.79 -3.26 12.49
N LEU A 133 -7.94 -3.51 11.50
CA LEU A 133 -6.75 -4.35 11.62
C LEU A 133 -5.53 -3.54 12.11
N VAL A 134 -5.37 -2.33 11.58
CA VAL A 134 -4.21 -1.46 11.78
C VAL A 134 -4.49 -0.44 12.87
N LYS A 135 -4.01 -0.69 14.09
CA LYS A 135 -4.05 0.28 15.19
C LYS A 135 -2.78 1.13 15.18
N LEU A 136 -2.92 2.38 14.72
CA LEU A 136 -1.86 3.38 14.76
C LEU A 136 -1.97 4.22 16.03
N SER A 137 -0.83 4.56 16.61
CA SER A 137 -0.73 5.55 17.69
C SER A 137 -0.86 6.97 17.11
N HIS A 138 -1.14 7.96 17.97
CA HIS A 138 -1.39 9.35 17.57
C HIS A 138 -0.32 10.01 16.68
N HIS A 139 0.93 9.56 16.80
CA HIS A 139 2.06 10.06 16.02
C HIS A 139 2.54 9.09 14.96
N ASP A 140 1.95 7.91 14.82
CA ASP A 140 2.40 6.91 13.86
C ASP A 140 2.00 7.30 12.43
N VAL A 141 2.88 6.97 11.47
CA VAL A 141 2.65 7.19 10.04
C VAL A 141 2.86 5.87 9.31
N LEU A 142 1.90 5.46 8.49
CA LEU A 142 1.97 4.16 7.82
C LEU A 142 2.81 4.27 6.53
N LEU A 143 3.81 3.41 6.38
CA LEU A 143 4.76 3.45 5.26
C LEU A 143 4.62 2.31 4.24
N SER A 144 3.84 1.27 4.56
CA SER A 144 3.58 0.12 3.67
C SER A 144 2.14 -0.37 3.79
N GLY A 145 1.71 -1.23 2.86
CA GLY A 145 0.52 -2.07 3.07
C GLY A 145 0.77 -3.14 4.14
N VAL A 146 -0.26 -3.92 4.44
CA VAL A 146 -0.19 -5.01 5.43
C VAL A 146 0.19 -6.30 4.72
N LEU A 147 1.20 -7.00 5.22
CA LEU A 147 1.61 -8.32 4.75
C LEU A 147 1.09 -9.37 5.74
N GLU A 148 0.27 -10.28 5.27
CA GLU A 148 -0.12 -11.48 6.01
C GLU A 148 0.72 -12.67 5.53
N LEU A 149 1.27 -13.44 6.47
CA LEU A 149 2.01 -14.67 6.21
C LEU A 149 1.41 -15.82 7.02
N GLN A 150 1.00 -16.87 6.34
CA GLN A 150 0.42 -18.08 6.94
C GLN A 150 1.33 -19.30 6.70
N PRO A 151 1.31 -20.31 7.59
CA PRO A 151 0.44 -20.44 8.76
C PRO A 151 0.86 -19.56 9.95
N HIS A 152 -0.12 -18.97 10.63
CA HIS A 152 0.12 -18.17 11.84
C HIS A 152 0.66 -19.03 12.98
N GLY A 153 1.63 -18.51 13.73
CA GLY A 153 2.19 -19.19 14.89
C GLY A 153 3.21 -20.28 14.57
N VAL A 154 3.58 -20.46 13.30
CA VAL A 154 4.76 -21.26 12.94
C VAL A 154 5.98 -20.76 13.70
N ARG A 155 6.83 -21.67 14.18
CA ARG A 155 8.09 -21.34 14.83
C ARG A 155 9.25 -21.90 14.02
N PHE A 156 10.12 -21.00 13.57
CA PHE A 156 11.34 -21.35 12.88
C PHE A 156 12.46 -21.65 13.88
N GLN A 157 13.37 -22.57 13.53
CA GLN A 157 14.55 -22.88 14.34
C GLN A 157 15.63 -21.81 14.23
N GLN A 158 15.55 -20.96 13.20
CA GLN A 158 16.44 -19.84 12.96
C GLN A 158 15.64 -18.61 12.55
N GLU A 159 16.22 -17.43 12.79
CA GLU A 159 15.60 -16.16 12.40
C GLU A 159 15.48 -16.06 10.87
N VAL A 160 14.25 -15.85 10.42
CA VAL A 160 13.93 -15.55 9.02
C VAL A 160 14.02 -14.05 8.83
N HIS A 161 14.70 -13.63 7.76
CA HIS A 161 14.87 -12.22 7.45
C HIS A 161 13.83 -11.75 6.44
N ILE A 162 13.21 -10.60 6.73
CA ILE A 162 12.17 -9.97 5.91
C ILE A 162 12.61 -8.56 5.53
N TRP A 163 12.55 -8.24 4.24
CA TRP A 163 12.76 -6.88 3.72
C TRP A 163 11.48 -6.35 3.10
N MET A 164 10.88 -5.36 3.73
CA MET A 164 9.63 -4.74 3.29
C MET A 164 9.90 -3.37 2.63
N PRO A 165 9.44 -3.13 1.40
CA PRO A 165 9.53 -1.81 0.78
C PRO A 165 8.79 -0.76 1.61
N CYS A 166 9.44 0.37 1.85
CA CYS A 166 8.84 1.49 2.57
C CYS A 166 9.12 2.82 1.87
N ALA A 167 8.27 3.80 2.16
CA ALA A 167 8.51 5.18 1.74
C ALA A 167 9.79 5.73 2.41
N SER A 168 10.45 6.70 1.77
CA SER A 168 11.73 7.20 2.26
C SER A 168 11.60 7.89 3.63
N PRO A 169 12.41 7.49 4.63
CA PRO A 169 12.41 8.12 5.96
C PRO A 169 12.90 9.56 5.93
N GLN A 170 13.65 9.98 4.90
CA GLN A 170 14.21 11.33 4.79
C GLN A 170 13.14 12.42 4.74
N SER A 171 11.90 12.06 4.41
CA SER A 171 10.75 12.97 4.43
C SER A 171 10.14 13.18 5.81
N LEU A 172 10.56 12.41 6.82
CA LEU A 172 10.02 12.39 8.18
C LEU A 172 11.17 12.62 9.17
N PRO A 173 11.58 13.87 9.42
CA PRO A 173 12.64 14.16 10.38
C PRO A 173 12.22 13.72 11.80
N GLN A 174 13.20 13.37 12.64
CA GLN A 174 12.99 13.02 14.06
C GLN A 174 12.11 11.79 14.31
N ARG A 175 12.00 10.92 13.31
CA ARG A 175 11.21 9.70 13.37
C ARG A 175 12.08 8.50 13.01
N GLU A 176 11.74 7.36 13.59
CA GLU A 176 12.34 6.08 13.25
C GLU A 176 11.32 5.21 12.50
N VAL A 177 11.83 4.20 11.79
CA VAL A 177 11.00 3.25 11.05
C VAL A 177 11.08 1.90 11.75
N VAL A 178 9.92 1.33 12.04
CA VAL A 178 9.78 0.03 12.69
C VAL A 178 8.84 -0.86 11.88
N VAL A 179 9.18 -2.14 11.80
CA VAL A 179 8.25 -3.19 11.36
C VAL A 179 7.46 -3.62 12.58
N ARG A 180 6.14 -3.59 12.48
CA ARG A 180 5.24 -4.14 13.51
C ARG A 180 4.79 -5.53 13.15
N THR A 181 4.62 -6.37 14.16
CA THR A 181 4.05 -7.72 14.06
C THR A 181 2.82 -7.83 14.95
N PHE A 182 1.82 -8.60 14.51
CA PHE A 182 0.63 -8.88 15.31
C PHE A 182 0.68 -10.30 15.88
N SER A 183 0.64 -10.44 17.21
CA SER A 183 0.73 -11.73 17.91
C SER A 183 -0.60 -12.51 17.96
N GLY A 184 -1.66 -12.00 17.34
CA GLY A 184 -3.03 -12.50 17.51
C GLY A 184 -3.83 -11.76 18.59
N GLN A 185 -3.14 -11.07 19.52
CA GLN A 185 -3.77 -10.27 20.57
C GLN A 185 -3.37 -8.79 20.52
N SER A 186 -2.09 -8.51 20.24
CA SER A 186 -1.56 -7.15 20.23
C SER A 186 -0.48 -6.95 19.18
N TRP A 187 -0.32 -5.70 18.77
CA TRP A 187 0.77 -5.26 17.89
C TRP A 187 2.03 -4.97 18.72
N SER A 188 3.19 -5.40 18.23
CA SER A 188 4.48 -5.09 18.84
C SER A 188 5.52 -4.68 17.80
N ASP A 189 6.49 -3.88 18.22
CA ASP A 189 7.56 -3.38 17.35
C ASP A 189 8.73 -4.36 17.28
N LEU A 190 9.17 -4.67 16.07
CA LEU A 190 10.35 -5.49 15.80
C LEU A 190 11.59 -4.61 15.67
N ARG A 191 12.74 -5.18 16.04
CA ARG A 191 14.04 -4.56 15.78
C ARG A 191 14.22 -4.42 14.27
N THR A 192 14.29 -3.18 13.81
CA THR A 192 14.24 -2.85 12.38
C THR A 192 15.47 -2.07 11.96
N ARG A 193 16.01 -2.42 10.79
CA ARG A 193 17.10 -1.68 10.13
C ARG A 193 16.58 -1.15 8.80
N VAL A 194 16.82 0.12 8.50
CA VAL A 194 16.42 0.68 7.20
C VAL A 194 17.62 0.65 6.27
N GLU A 195 17.47 0.01 5.11
CA GLU A 195 18.49 -0.07 4.09
C GLU A 195 18.06 0.67 2.83
N GLN A 196 18.99 1.41 2.24
CA GLN A 196 18.80 2.00 0.92
C GLN A 196 19.35 1.05 -0.15
N LYS A 197 18.52 0.68 -1.13
CA LYS A 197 18.99 -0.18 -2.23
C LYS A 197 20.03 0.57 -3.07
N ARG A 198 21.26 0.04 -3.18
CA ARG A 198 22.42 0.67 -3.88
C ARG A 198 22.12 1.23 -5.29
N LYS A 199 21.16 0.65 -6.02
CA LYS A 199 20.78 1.05 -7.39
C LYS A 199 19.46 1.82 -7.49
N SER A 200 18.76 2.12 -6.39
CA SER A 200 17.45 2.80 -6.41
C SER A 200 17.24 3.73 -5.22
N LYS A 201 16.45 4.80 -5.39
CA LYS A 201 16.02 5.65 -4.27
C LYS A 201 14.99 4.97 -3.33
N LYS A 202 14.69 3.68 -3.53
CA LYS A 202 13.75 2.92 -2.71
C LYS A 202 14.43 2.44 -1.42
N HIS A 203 13.72 2.59 -0.32
CA HIS A 203 14.13 2.15 1.00
C HIS A 203 13.42 0.83 1.33
N VAL A 204 14.09 -0.02 2.10
CA VAL A 204 13.51 -1.26 2.62
C VAL A 204 13.73 -1.31 4.13
N ALA A 205 12.69 -1.70 4.87
CA ALA A 205 12.77 -2.03 6.27
C ALA A 205 13.10 -3.51 6.42
N HIS A 206 14.23 -3.80 7.05
CA HIS A 206 14.73 -5.14 7.34
C HIS A 206 14.44 -5.51 8.79
N CYS A 207 13.82 -6.67 9.01
CA CYS A 207 13.66 -7.27 10.32
C CYS A 207 13.96 -8.77 10.29
N SER A 208 14.18 -9.33 11.48
CA SER A 208 14.36 -10.76 11.72
C SER A 208 13.20 -11.26 12.58
N VAL A 209 12.64 -12.42 12.25
CA VAL A 209 11.52 -13.02 13.00
C VAL A 209 11.68 -14.54 13.13
N LEU A 210 11.13 -15.09 14.22
CA LEU A 210 11.04 -16.53 14.45
C LEU A 210 9.64 -17.07 14.16
N HIS A 211 8.70 -16.21 13.78
CA HIS A 211 7.31 -16.57 13.53
C HIS A 211 6.74 -15.80 12.36
N PHE A 212 5.68 -16.35 11.76
CA PHE A 212 4.85 -15.65 10.77
C PHE A 212 3.48 -15.29 11.33
N SER A 213 3.00 -14.14 10.87
CA SER A 213 1.81 -13.42 11.31
C SER A 213 1.55 -12.27 10.33
N TRP A 214 0.99 -11.16 10.82
CA TRP A 214 0.82 -9.92 10.08
C TRP A 214 1.99 -8.96 10.33
N PHE A 215 2.42 -8.28 9.27
CA PHE A 215 3.52 -7.33 9.29
C PHE A 215 3.16 -6.04 8.57
N LEU A 216 3.62 -4.92 9.09
CA LEU A 216 3.49 -3.60 8.45
C LEU A 216 4.64 -2.69 8.86
N VAL A 217 4.96 -1.71 8.03
CA VAL A 217 6.02 -0.74 8.30
C VAL A 217 5.41 0.59 8.73
N VAL A 218 5.80 1.06 9.91
CA VAL A 218 5.34 2.33 10.49
C VAL A 218 6.53 3.23 10.79
N SER A 219 6.33 4.52 10.61
CA SER A 219 7.21 5.55 11.15
C SER A 219 6.61 6.11 12.43
N ARG A 220 7.37 6.00 13.52
CA ARG A 220 7.00 6.52 14.84
C ARG A 220 8.04 7.53 15.34
N LEU A 221 7.72 8.26 16.40
CA LEU A 221 8.71 9.13 17.05
C LEU A 221 9.87 8.28 17.57
N VAL A 222 11.08 8.81 17.45
CA VAL A 222 12.28 8.16 18.02
C VAL A 222 12.05 7.92 19.51
N GLN A 223 12.27 6.68 19.92
CA GLN A 223 12.05 6.26 21.30
C GLN A 223 13.40 5.93 21.94
N ASN A 224 13.83 6.76 22.88
CA ASN A 224 15.00 6.48 23.70
C ASN A 224 14.59 5.61 24.89
N GLU A 225 15.33 4.55 25.18
CA GLU A 225 15.02 3.62 26.27
C GLU A 225 16.25 3.47 27.20
N CYS A 226 16.03 3.54 28.51
CA CYS A 226 17.06 3.21 29.49
C CYS A 226 16.49 2.38 30.65
N ARG A 227 17.37 1.63 31.31
CA ARG A 227 17.05 0.98 32.58
C ARG A 227 17.36 1.95 33.72
N VAL A 228 16.39 2.16 34.59
CA VAL A 228 16.48 3.03 35.76
C VAL A 228 16.69 2.15 37.00
N PRO A 229 17.92 2.06 37.55
CA PRO A 229 18.19 1.37 38.79
C PRO A 229 17.80 2.23 40.00
N ALA A 230 17.77 1.63 41.20
CA ALA A 230 17.47 2.35 42.45
C ALA A 230 18.47 3.49 42.76
N GLU A 231 19.69 3.42 42.23
CA GLU A 231 20.72 4.45 42.35
C GLU A 231 20.42 5.73 41.54
N GLY A 232 19.41 5.69 40.67
CA GLY A 232 19.10 6.78 39.74
C GLY A 232 19.86 6.66 38.42
N THR A 233 19.46 7.47 37.43
CA THR A 233 20.09 7.52 36.11
C THR A 233 19.70 8.78 35.36
N LEU A 234 20.29 9.01 34.19
CA LEU A 234 19.94 10.09 33.28
C LEU A 234 19.54 9.51 31.92
N LEU A 235 18.43 10.02 31.37
CA LEU A 235 17.97 9.71 30.03
C LEU A 235 18.01 10.97 29.17
N PHE A 236 18.73 10.93 28.06
CA PHE A 236 18.78 12.02 27.08
C PHE A 236 18.03 11.64 25.80
N SER A 237 17.43 12.63 25.14
CA SER A 237 16.88 12.43 23.80
C SER A 237 18.00 12.43 22.76
N SER A 238 17.94 11.48 21.82
CA SER A 238 18.82 11.51 20.64
C SER A 238 18.33 12.46 19.54
N VAL A 239 17.08 12.91 19.63
CA VAL A 239 16.48 13.87 18.68
C VAL A 239 16.90 15.29 19.02
N ASP A 240 16.81 15.64 20.30
CA ASP A 240 17.22 16.94 20.83
C ASP A 240 17.95 16.74 22.16
N PRO A 241 19.30 16.78 22.18
CA PRO A 241 20.08 16.58 23.40
C PRO A 241 19.81 17.60 24.51
N SER A 242 19.10 18.70 24.23
CA SER A 242 18.67 19.65 25.27
C SER A 242 17.55 19.08 26.16
N ILE A 243 16.83 18.06 25.69
CA ILE A 243 15.77 17.39 26.44
C ILE A 243 16.38 16.17 27.15
N LYS A 244 16.33 16.21 28.48
CA LYS A 244 16.82 15.14 29.36
C LYS A 244 15.93 14.97 30.57
N VAL A 245 15.83 13.74 31.07
CA VAL A 245 15.10 13.36 32.27
C VAL A 245 16.09 12.77 33.27
N THR A 246 16.16 13.36 34.45
CA THR A 246 17.02 12.90 35.55
C THR A 246 16.18 12.10 36.53
N PHE A 247 16.61 10.88 36.84
CA PHE A 247 16.03 10.04 37.87
C PHE A 247 16.93 10.09 39.10
N PRO A 248 16.51 10.74 40.20
CA PRO A 248 17.29 10.76 41.43
C PRO A 248 17.33 9.37 42.10
N PRO A 249 18.28 9.12 43.00
CA PRO A 249 18.32 7.88 43.77
C PRO A 249 17.03 7.67 44.59
N GLY A 250 16.53 6.43 44.63
CA GLY A 250 15.34 6.04 45.38
C GLY A 250 14.00 6.28 44.68
N VAL A 251 13.99 6.77 43.42
CA VAL A 251 12.74 7.00 42.67
C VAL A 251 12.03 5.71 42.24
N THR A 252 12.77 4.61 42.07
CA THR A 252 12.20 3.30 41.75
C THR A 252 12.72 2.25 42.74
N GLU A 253 11.80 1.45 43.32
CA GLU A 253 12.16 0.32 44.20
C GLU A 253 12.89 -0.79 43.42
N GLU A 254 12.46 -1.05 42.19
CA GLU A 254 13.03 -2.06 41.30
C GLU A 254 13.54 -1.43 40.01
N THR A 255 14.47 -2.11 39.33
CA THR A 255 14.98 -1.63 38.04
C THR A 255 13.90 -1.68 36.98
N ARG A 256 13.49 -0.53 36.45
CA ARG A 256 12.44 -0.42 35.41
C ARG A 256 13.00 0.08 34.09
N SER A 257 12.40 -0.34 32.98
CA SER A 257 12.71 0.21 31.66
C SER A 257 11.81 1.41 31.38
N VAL A 258 12.41 2.57 31.14
CA VAL A 258 11.70 3.83 30.88
C VAL A 258 11.99 4.30 29.47
N LYS A 259 10.95 4.84 28.82
CA LYS A 259 10.97 5.29 27.43
C LYS A 259 10.71 6.80 27.36
N LEU A 260 11.49 7.50 26.55
CA LEU A 260 11.35 8.91 26.25
C LEU A 260 11.11 9.10 24.75
N GLN A 261 10.10 9.90 24.42
CA GLN A 261 9.82 10.34 23.06
C GLN A 261 9.83 11.87 23.01
N VAL A 262 10.35 12.40 21.91
CA VAL A 262 10.38 13.84 21.66
C VAL A 262 9.77 14.11 20.30
N TRP A 263 8.84 15.05 20.27
CA TRP A 263 8.29 15.60 19.05
C TRP A 263 8.60 17.09 18.99
N ALA A 264 9.58 17.48 18.18
CA ALA A 264 9.72 18.88 17.83
C ALA A 264 8.74 19.15 16.68
N GLY A 265 7.61 19.79 16.99
CA GLY A 265 6.68 20.26 15.98
C GLY A 265 7.47 20.98 14.88
N GLY A 266 7.32 20.54 13.62
CA GLY A 266 8.06 21.12 12.50
C GLY A 266 7.84 22.63 12.48
N LYS A 267 8.90 23.42 12.20
CA LYS A 267 8.87 24.89 12.16
C LYS A 267 7.54 25.36 11.55
N ALA A 268 6.61 25.78 12.40
CA ALA A 268 5.23 25.97 11.99
C ALA A 268 5.14 27.25 11.13
N SER A 269 5.24 27.08 9.81
CA SER A 269 4.96 28.14 8.83
C SER A 269 3.48 28.58 8.81
N ALA A 270 2.61 27.96 9.61
CA ALA A 270 1.17 28.21 9.63
C ALA A 270 0.63 28.72 10.98
N ALA A 271 1.47 28.89 12.00
CA ALA A 271 1.14 29.79 13.11
C ALA A 271 1.62 31.18 12.66
N HIS A 272 0.75 31.94 12.00
CA HIS A 272 0.97 33.38 11.90
C HIS A 272 1.09 33.89 13.35
N SER A 273 2.32 34.26 13.71
CA SER A 273 2.79 34.69 15.04
C SER A 273 3.27 33.56 15.98
N ILE A 274 4.59 33.56 16.21
CA ILE A 274 5.33 32.97 17.35
C ILE A 274 5.66 31.47 17.24
N SER A 275 6.52 31.11 16.29
CA SER A 275 7.41 29.93 16.40
C SER A 275 8.80 30.23 15.77
N GLY A 276 9.08 31.51 15.51
CA GLY A 276 10.38 31.96 15.04
C GLY A 276 11.32 32.25 16.21
N SER A 277 12.44 31.54 16.26
CA SER A 277 13.68 31.95 16.94
C SER A 277 13.53 32.43 18.41
N LEU A 278 13.46 31.49 19.35
CA LEU A 278 13.67 31.78 20.78
C LEU A 278 15.10 31.51 21.28
N LEU A 279 16.04 31.17 20.41
CA LEU A 279 17.42 30.81 20.77
C LEU A 279 18.49 31.81 20.30
N SER A 280 18.15 33.06 19.99
CA SER A 280 19.18 34.06 19.61
C SER A 280 19.05 35.42 20.28
N SER A 281 18.22 35.57 21.31
CA SER A 281 18.29 36.75 22.18
C SER A 281 17.90 36.36 23.60
N GLY A 282 18.91 35.97 24.38
CA GLY A 282 18.79 36.00 25.83
C GLY A 282 18.58 37.45 26.24
N LEU A 283 17.39 37.76 26.72
CA LEU A 283 16.99 38.80 27.70
C LEU A 283 15.53 39.21 27.41
N ASN A 284 14.67 39.07 28.42
CA ASN A 284 13.23 39.38 28.48
C ASN A 284 12.24 38.45 27.78
N LEU A 285 12.31 37.15 28.08
CA LEU A 285 11.10 36.33 28.00
C LEU A 285 10.19 36.65 29.20
N ASP A 286 9.00 37.18 28.94
CA ASP A 286 7.98 37.37 29.98
C ASP A 286 7.55 36.00 30.52
N ARG A 287 8.01 35.67 31.72
CA ARG A 287 7.77 34.38 32.36
C ARG A 287 6.30 34.15 32.69
N SER A 288 5.50 35.21 32.81
CA SER A 288 4.05 35.12 33.06
C SER A 288 3.25 34.56 31.88
N ARG A 289 3.89 34.42 30.72
CA ARG A 289 3.31 33.94 29.45
C ARG A 289 3.80 32.55 29.05
N LEU A 290 4.58 31.91 29.90
CA LEU A 290 5.10 30.58 29.69
C LEU A 290 4.27 29.60 30.50
N HIS A 291 3.76 28.58 29.83
CA HIS A 291 2.86 27.60 30.41
C HIS A 291 3.42 26.20 30.23
N LEU A 292 3.51 25.45 31.31
CA LEU A 292 3.84 24.03 31.29
C LEU A 292 2.53 23.25 31.23
N LEU A 293 2.30 22.59 30.11
CA LEU A 293 1.15 21.74 29.92
C LEU A 293 1.52 20.28 30.10
N HIS A 294 0.60 19.51 30.65
CA HIS A 294 0.67 18.06 30.58
C HIS A 294 -0.58 17.47 29.92
N SER A 295 -0.45 16.28 29.37
CA SER A 295 -1.53 15.57 28.70
C SER A 295 -1.52 14.09 29.02
N ASP A 296 -2.70 13.48 28.99
CA ASP A 296 -2.88 12.03 28.99
C ASP A 296 -2.09 11.35 27.85
N LEU A 297 -1.96 10.02 27.92
CA LEU A 297 -1.23 9.21 26.93
C LEU A 297 -1.76 9.37 25.50
N GLU A 298 -3.01 9.81 25.35
CA GLU A 298 -3.72 9.92 24.08
C GLU A 298 -3.71 11.34 23.50
N GLY A 299 -3.19 12.33 24.22
CA GLY A 299 -3.19 13.70 23.73
C GLY A 299 -4.56 14.38 23.77
N GLN A 300 -5.55 13.82 24.49
CA GLN A 300 -6.95 14.27 24.40
C GLN A 300 -7.24 15.48 25.28
N SER A 301 -6.56 15.58 26.41
CA SER A 301 -6.69 16.66 27.39
C SER A 301 -5.33 17.33 27.59
N TRP A 302 -5.30 18.66 27.58
CA TRP A 302 -4.09 19.43 27.86
C TRP A 302 -4.39 20.38 29.02
N ASP A 303 -3.81 20.08 30.17
CA ASP A 303 -4.02 20.81 31.40
C ASP A 303 -2.77 21.64 31.75
N ASP A 304 -3.00 22.84 32.28
CA ASP A 304 -1.93 23.78 32.65
C ASP A 304 -1.53 23.57 34.11
N ILE A 305 -0.33 23.06 34.33
CA ILE A 305 0.25 22.77 35.67
C ILE A 305 1.28 23.81 36.11
N THR A 306 1.32 24.97 35.44
CA THR A 306 2.30 26.04 35.74
C THR A 306 2.22 26.52 37.19
N SER A 307 1.03 26.48 37.82
CA SER A 307 0.87 26.84 39.24
C SER A 307 1.20 25.71 40.22
N GLU A 308 1.22 24.46 39.75
CA GLU A 308 1.42 23.27 40.59
C GLU A 308 2.89 22.88 40.68
N VAL A 309 3.70 23.30 39.68
CA VAL A 309 5.10 22.93 39.58
C VAL A 309 6.00 24.17 39.59
N VAL A 310 7.10 24.08 40.34
CA VAL A 310 8.13 25.12 40.34
C VAL A 310 8.97 25.01 39.06
N LEU A 311 8.86 26.01 38.20
CA LEU A 311 9.65 26.14 36.97
C LEU A 311 10.93 26.94 37.24
N GLU A 312 12.06 26.25 37.22
CA GLU A 312 13.38 26.86 37.32
C GLU A 312 13.98 27.11 35.93
N PHE A 313 14.58 28.28 35.73
CA PHE A 313 15.18 28.64 34.45
C PHE A 313 16.68 28.85 34.59
N SER A 314 17.45 28.08 33.84
CA SER A 314 18.83 28.41 33.54
C SER A 314 18.91 29.22 32.23
N HIS A 315 20.10 29.64 31.85
CA HIS A 315 20.35 30.32 30.56
C HIS A 315 20.10 29.42 29.33
N LEU A 316 19.88 28.11 29.53
CA LEU A 316 19.70 27.11 28.46
C LEU A 316 18.49 26.20 28.63
N TYR A 317 17.95 26.04 29.84
CA TYR A 317 16.94 25.04 30.17
C TYR A 317 15.84 25.59 31.07
N ALA A 318 14.60 25.13 30.83
CA ALA A 318 13.55 25.12 31.83
C ALA A 318 13.57 23.77 32.55
N MET A 319 13.62 23.79 33.87
CA MET A 319 13.70 22.63 34.76
C MET A 319 12.46 22.59 35.63
N PHE A 320 11.89 21.39 35.80
CA PHE A 320 10.73 21.16 36.62
C PHE A 320 10.73 19.70 37.09
N GLU A 321 10.12 19.45 38.25
CA GLU A 321 10.03 18.11 38.84
C GLU A 321 8.63 17.55 38.68
N VAL A 322 8.53 16.26 38.39
CA VAL A 322 7.25 15.55 38.22
C VAL A 322 7.27 14.20 38.89
N THR A 323 6.11 13.76 39.35
CA THR A 323 5.92 12.48 40.07
C THR A 323 5.31 11.39 39.19
N HIS A 324 4.86 11.72 37.98
CA HIS A 324 4.24 10.79 37.04
C HIS A 324 4.69 11.05 35.60
N PHE A 325 4.57 10.03 34.75
CA PHE A 325 4.88 10.15 33.32
C PHE A 325 3.66 10.61 32.54
N SER A 326 3.84 11.63 31.71
CA SER A 326 2.83 12.23 30.85
C SER A 326 3.49 12.79 29.60
N TRP A 327 2.70 13.23 28.63
CA TRP A 327 3.18 14.17 27.64
C TRP A 327 3.35 15.54 28.28
N TYR A 328 4.50 16.17 28.09
CA TYR A 328 4.78 17.52 28.60
C TYR A 328 5.04 18.46 27.43
N TRP A 329 4.47 19.66 27.48
CA TRP A 329 4.62 20.67 26.46
C TRP A 329 4.79 22.05 27.08
N LEU A 330 5.98 22.63 26.89
CA LEU A 330 6.26 24.01 27.25
C LEU A 330 5.76 24.94 26.14
N TRP A 331 4.79 25.79 26.45
CA TRP A 331 4.15 26.67 25.48
C TRP A 331 4.21 28.14 25.90
N TYR A 332 4.72 28.99 25.02
CA TYR A 332 4.69 30.44 25.18
C TYR A 332 3.47 31.04 24.45
N THR A 333 2.57 31.70 25.16
CA THR A 333 1.35 32.29 24.59
C THR A 333 0.95 33.57 25.32
N THR A 334 0.34 34.50 24.58
CA THR A 334 -0.24 35.73 25.15
C THR A 334 -1.70 35.55 25.58
N LYS A 335 -2.27 34.35 25.41
CA LYS A 335 -3.67 34.06 25.73
C LYS A 335 -3.79 33.49 27.13
N THR A 336 -4.87 33.86 27.82
CA THR A 336 -5.16 33.46 29.20
C THR A 336 -5.89 32.12 29.34
N TYR A 337 -6.63 31.69 28.31
CA TYR A 337 -7.27 30.37 28.27
C TYR A 337 -6.50 29.43 27.34
N ILE A 338 -5.89 28.40 27.90
CA ILE A 338 -4.79 27.68 27.24
C ILE A 338 -5.16 26.25 26.90
N GLY A 339 -5.74 25.48 27.83
CA GLY A 339 -5.99 24.04 27.62
C GLY A 339 -6.79 23.73 26.36
N GLY A 340 -7.93 24.39 26.14
CA GLY A 340 -8.75 24.18 24.94
C GLY A 340 -8.10 24.66 23.63
N ILE A 341 -7.14 25.58 23.70
CA ILE A 341 -6.38 26.04 22.52
C ILE A 341 -5.20 25.09 22.25
N ALA A 342 -4.50 24.64 23.29
CA ALA A 342 -3.40 23.68 23.20
C ALA A 342 -3.86 22.42 22.47
N ARG A 343 -5.01 21.86 22.89
CA ARG A 343 -5.62 20.71 22.20
C ARG A 343 -5.82 20.96 20.70
N LYS A 344 -6.44 22.09 20.32
CA LYS A 344 -6.68 22.43 18.90
C LYS A 344 -5.38 22.63 18.11
N VAL A 345 -4.35 23.22 18.73
CA VAL A 345 -3.04 23.39 18.10
C VAL A 345 -2.35 22.05 17.94
N TYR A 346 -2.36 21.20 18.97
CA TYR A 346 -1.81 19.85 18.95
C TYR A 346 -2.47 18.98 17.87
N GLU A 347 -3.80 19.01 17.78
CA GLU A 347 -4.57 18.35 16.72
C GLU A 347 -4.15 18.85 15.33
N ARG A 348 -4.11 20.17 15.11
CA ARG A 348 -3.72 20.75 13.80
C ARG A 348 -2.30 20.42 13.38
N LEU A 349 -1.35 20.42 14.32
CA LEU A 349 0.05 20.08 14.02
C LEU A 349 0.22 18.61 13.58
N ARG A 350 -0.76 17.75 13.85
CA ARG A 350 -0.79 16.34 13.43
C ARG A 350 -1.57 16.11 12.13
N MET A 351 -2.33 17.10 11.67
CA MET A 351 -3.11 16.98 10.45
C MET A 351 -2.25 17.21 9.20
N TYR A 352 -2.61 16.51 8.14
CA TYR A 352 -2.08 16.69 6.79
C TYR A 352 -2.99 17.61 6.00
N GLN A 353 -2.37 18.55 5.29
CA GLN A 353 -3.05 19.33 4.26
C GLN A 353 -3.12 18.50 2.98
N VAL A 354 -4.33 18.21 2.53
CA VAL A 354 -4.62 17.34 1.38
C VAL A 354 -5.53 18.02 0.39
N ASN A 355 -5.52 17.53 -0.85
CA ASN A 355 -6.47 17.91 -1.89
C ASN A 355 -7.08 16.63 -2.48
N PHE A 356 -8.37 16.72 -2.82
CA PHE A 356 -9.08 15.70 -3.56
C PHE A 356 -8.97 15.97 -5.06
N ILE A 357 -8.81 14.89 -5.80
CA ILE A 357 -8.70 14.90 -7.25
C ILE A 357 -9.73 13.92 -7.80
N ALA A 358 -10.52 14.36 -8.78
CA ALA A 358 -11.46 13.53 -9.51
C ALA A 358 -11.22 13.71 -11.01
N LEU A 359 -10.72 12.67 -11.69
CA LEU A 359 -10.39 12.74 -13.12
C LEU A 359 -11.11 11.62 -13.89
N GLN A 360 -11.48 11.89 -15.13
CA GLN A 360 -12.04 10.92 -16.06
C GLN A 360 -10.97 10.47 -17.05
N ARG A 361 -10.96 9.19 -17.43
CA ARG A 361 -10.02 8.71 -18.43
C ARG A 361 -10.37 9.33 -19.79
N LYS A 362 -9.36 9.78 -20.55
CA LYS A 362 -9.58 10.47 -21.83
C LYS A 362 -10.22 9.56 -22.89
N LYS A 363 -9.81 8.28 -22.89
CA LYS A 363 -10.31 7.25 -23.82
C LYS A 363 -11.67 6.69 -23.41
N ASP A 364 -11.98 6.72 -22.11
CA ASP A 364 -13.21 6.20 -21.54
C ASP A 364 -13.71 7.11 -20.40
N PRO A 365 -14.67 8.00 -20.66
CA PRO A 365 -15.16 8.95 -19.68
C PRO A 365 -15.99 8.30 -18.55
N GLU A 366 -16.40 7.04 -18.69
CA GLU A 366 -17.11 6.29 -17.64
C GLU A 366 -16.15 5.77 -16.56
N GLN A 367 -14.87 5.66 -16.89
CA GLN A 367 -13.84 5.34 -15.92
C GLN A 367 -13.36 6.60 -15.20
N VAL A 368 -13.65 6.68 -13.89
CA VAL A 368 -13.29 7.78 -13.01
C VAL A 368 -12.20 7.35 -12.04
N LEU A 369 -11.19 8.20 -11.90
CA LEU A 369 -10.15 8.12 -10.91
C LEU A 369 -10.43 9.12 -9.79
N LEU A 370 -10.64 8.61 -8.58
CA LEU A 370 -10.69 9.43 -7.36
C LEU A 370 -9.40 9.25 -6.57
N GLN A 371 -8.82 10.35 -6.11
CA GLN A 371 -7.59 10.32 -5.34
C GLN A 371 -7.54 11.40 -4.25
N CYS A 372 -7.10 11.03 -3.05
CA CYS A 372 -6.73 11.98 -1.99
C CYS A 372 -5.20 12.08 -1.90
N VAL A 373 -4.65 13.29 -2.06
CA VAL A 373 -3.21 13.52 -2.20
C VAL A 373 -2.75 14.61 -1.24
N PRO A 374 -1.64 14.44 -0.50
CA PRO A 374 -1.03 15.53 0.25
C PRO A 374 -0.71 16.72 -0.67
N ASN A 375 -1.03 17.95 -0.24
CA ASN A 375 -0.96 19.16 -1.07
C ASN A 375 0.38 19.30 -1.82
N HIS A 376 1.50 19.10 -1.13
CA HIS A 376 2.85 19.17 -1.72
C HIS A 376 3.14 18.12 -2.81
N LYS A 377 2.31 17.07 -2.96
CA LYS A 377 2.43 16.02 -3.98
C LYS A 377 1.43 16.17 -5.13
N VAL A 378 0.49 17.13 -5.07
CA VAL A 378 -0.59 17.28 -6.06
C VAL A 378 -0.03 17.54 -7.46
N GLU A 379 0.83 18.53 -7.61
CA GLU A 379 1.37 18.94 -8.90
C GLU A 379 2.17 17.82 -9.61
N PRO A 380 3.11 17.11 -8.93
CA PRO A 380 3.76 15.94 -9.51
C PRO A 380 2.81 14.79 -9.90
N VAL A 381 1.69 14.62 -9.18
CA VAL A 381 0.70 13.58 -9.46
C VAL A 381 -0.13 13.94 -10.69
N LEU A 382 -0.62 15.18 -10.77
CA LEU A 382 -1.36 15.67 -11.94
C LEU A 382 -0.52 15.60 -13.21
N LYS A 383 0.76 16.01 -13.15
CA LYS A 383 1.68 15.94 -14.30
C LYS A 383 1.87 14.51 -14.82
N LYS A 384 1.78 13.49 -13.96
CA LYS A 384 1.86 12.08 -14.37
C LYS A 384 0.54 11.56 -14.95
N LEU A 385 -0.59 12.10 -14.50
CA LEU A 385 -1.93 11.62 -14.89
C LEU A 385 -2.49 12.35 -16.11
N GLN A 386 -2.03 13.57 -16.39
CA GLN A 386 -2.53 14.42 -17.47
C GLN A 386 -2.49 13.77 -18.87
N GLU A 387 -1.59 12.80 -19.10
CA GLU A 387 -1.52 12.08 -20.37
C GLU A 387 -2.77 11.22 -20.59
N ARG A 388 -3.23 10.53 -19.54
CA ARG A 388 -4.30 9.51 -19.61
C ARG A 388 -5.65 9.99 -19.10
N TYR A 389 -5.67 10.99 -18.22
CA TYR A 389 -6.85 11.48 -17.55
C TYR A 389 -7.07 12.97 -17.80
N ARG A 390 -8.31 13.41 -17.63
CA ARG A 390 -8.77 14.80 -17.74
C ARG A 390 -9.82 15.04 -16.65
N GLY A 391 -9.83 16.20 -16.03
CA GLY A 391 -10.88 16.53 -15.06
C GLY A 391 -10.82 18.00 -14.62
N PRO A 392 -11.67 18.37 -13.64
CA PRO A 392 -11.60 19.66 -12.98
C PRO A 392 -10.26 19.88 -12.24
N GLU A 393 -10.05 21.11 -11.79
CA GLU A 393 -8.96 21.44 -10.86
C GLU A 393 -9.13 20.68 -9.52
N PRO A 394 -8.03 20.44 -8.79
CA PRO A 394 -8.09 19.85 -7.45
C PRO A 394 -9.00 20.65 -6.50
N SER A 395 -9.52 19.98 -5.47
CA SER A 395 -10.31 20.66 -4.45
C SER A 395 -9.50 21.71 -3.69
N ASP A 396 -10.21 22.55 -2.93
CA ASP A 396 -9.60 23.33 -1.86
C ASP A 396 -8.86 22.42 -0.88
N MET A 397 -7.92 23.02 -0.14
CA MET A 397 -7.13 22.33 0.86
C MET A 397 -8.02 21.90 2.03
N VAL A 398 -7.91 20.63 2.40
CA VAL A 398 -8.61 20.03 3.53
C VAL A 398 -7.59 19.47 4.51
N GLU A 399 -7.85 19.60 5.81
CA GLU A 399 -7.00 19.04 6.87
C GLU A 399 -7.51 17.64 7.24
N MET A 400 -6.64 16.61 7.25
CA MET A 400 -7.00 15.22 7.58
C MET A 400 -5.94 14.53 8.45
N PHE A 401 -6.35 13.63 9.35
CA PHE A 401 -5.44 12.78 10.11
C PHE A 401 -4.97 11.56 9.33
N GLU A 402 -3.77 11.07 9.64
CA GLU A 402 -3.31 9.76 9.18
C GLU A 402 -4.25 8.65 9.72
N GLY A 403 -4.71 7.75 8.86
CA GLY A 403 -5.69 6.70 9.18
C GLY A 403 -7.14 7.16 9.20
N GLU A 404 -7.43 8.43 8.90
CA GLU A 404 -8.80 8.97 8.91
C GLU A 404 -9.65 8.38 7.77
N GLN A 405 -10.84 7.89 8.11
CA GLN A 405 -11.81 7.40 7.14
C GLN A 405 -12.65 8.54 6.54
N PHE A 406 -12.87 8.48 5.23
CA PHE A 406 -13.72 9.40 4.48
C PHE A 406 -14.46 8.69 3.36
N PHE A 407 -15.54 9.29 2.86
CA PHE A 407 -16.43 8.68 1.89
C PHE A 407 -16.62 9.56 0.67
N ALA A 408 -16.76 8.94 -0.51
CA ALA A 408 -17.14 9.64 -1.74
C ALA A 408 -18.53 9.19 -2.20
N ALA A 409 -19.43 10.15 -2.40
CA ALA A 409 -20.78 9.92 -2.94
C ALA A 409 -20.92 10.53 -4.32
N PHE A 410 -21.58 9.81 -5.23
CA PHE A 410 -21.93 10.30 -6.56
C PHE A 410 -23.35 10.84 -6.54
N GLU A 411 -23.53 12.02 -7.12
CA GLU A 411 -24.77 12.77 -7.06
C GLU A 411 -25.16 13.29 -8.45
N ARG A 412 -26.43 13.74 -8.58
CA ARG A 412 -26.99 14.37 -9.79
C ARG A 412 -26.99 13.45 -11.02
N GLY A 413 -27.57 12.25 -10.86
CA GLY A 413 -27.81 11.32 -11.97
C GLY A 413 -26.61 10.48 -12.39
N ILE A 414 -25.55 10.48 -11.57
CA ILE A 414 -24.41 9.57 -11.69
C ILE A 414 -24.45 8.62 -10.48
N SER A 415 -24.28 7.33 -10.75
CA SER A 415 -24.27 6.25 -9.76
C SER A 415 -23.07 5.34 -9.95
N ILE A 416 -22.78 4.55 -8.93
CA ILE A 416 -21.77 3.49 -8.93
C ILE A 416 -22.43 2.15 -8.62
N ASP A 417 -21.75 1.07 -8.96
CA ASP A 417 -22.16 -0.27 -8.55
C ASP A 417 -22.11 -0.41 -7.02
N ALA A 418 -23.28 -0.71 -6.43
CA ALA A 418 -23.46 -0.83 -4.99
C ALA A 418 -23.00 -2.20 -4.44
N GLU A 419 -22.80 -3.21 -5.29
CA GLU A 419 -22.37 -4.55 -4.87
C GLU A 419 -20.85 -4.65 -4.63
N ARG A 420 -20.10 -3.58 -4.90
CA ARG A 420 -18.66 -3.57 -4.69
C ARG A 420 -18.31 -3.72 -3.20
N PRO A 421 -17.27 -4.50 -2.86
CA PRO A 421 -16.87 -4.73 -1.47
C PRO A 421 -16.36 -3.46 -0.78
N ASP A 422 -15.98 -2.45 -1.56
CA ASP A 422 -15.44 -1.20 -1.09
C ASP A 422 -16.49 -0.06 -1.01
N CYS A 423 -17.76 -0.40 -1.27
CA CYS A 423 -18.93 0.44 -1.10
C CYS A 423 -19.63 0.16 0.23
N VAL A 424 -19.91 1.23 0.99
CA VAL A 424 -20.74 1.18 2.21
C VAL A 424 -21.96 2.04 1.97
N ALA A 425 -23.15 1.43 1.98
CA ALA A 425 -24.43 2.10 1.68
C ALA A 425 -24.41 2.92 0.36
N GLY A 426 -23.83 2.36 -0.69
CA GLY A 426 -23.75 3.01 -2.02
C GLY A 426 -22.72 4.14 -2.14
N ARG A 427 -21.79 4.28 -1.18
CA ARG A 427 -20.71 5.28 -1.18
C ARG A 427 -19.35 4.60 -1.09
N LEU A 428 -18.35 5.13 -1.79
CA LEU A 428 -17.00 4.58 -1.75
C LEU A 428 -16.32 4.98 -0.44
N ALA A 429 -15.88 3.99 0.34
CA ALA A 429 -15.11 4.23 1.55
C ALA A 429 -13.61 4.41 1.23
N PHE A 430 -12.94 5.33 1.90
CA PHE A 430 -11.50 5.53 1.79
C PHE A 430 -10.91 5.69 3.18
N VAL A 431 -9.60 5.45 3.26
CA VAL A 431 -8.78 5.72 4.44
C VAL A 431 -7.56 6.48 3.99
N PHE A 432 -7.27 7.62 4.61
CA PHE A 432 -6.15 8.46 4.23
C PHE A 432 -4.85 8.00 4.90
N TYR A 433 -3.83 7.66 4.11
CA TYR A 433 -2.46 7.46 4.56
C TYR A 433 -1.50 8.28 3.69
N SER A 434 -0.72 9.17 4.31
CA SER A 434 0.05 10.21 3.61
C SER A 434 1.18 9.66 2.71
N HIS A 435 1.66 8.43 2.99
CA HIS A 435 2.72 7.76 2.22
C HIS A 435 2.23 6.62 1.33
N LEU A 436 0.93 6.30 1.37
CA LEU A 436 0.31 5.33 0.46
C LEU A 436 -0.47 6.03 -0.66
N LYS A 437 -0.93 5.23 -1.62
CA LYS A 437 -1.77 5.71 -2.72
C LYS A 437 -3.24 5.63 -2.32
N ASN A 438 -3.81 6.74 -1.85
CA ASN A 438 -5.24 6.83 -1.50
C ASN A 438 -6.07 7.04 -2.77
N MET A 439 -6.21 6.00 -3.57
CA MET A 439 -6.70 6.09 -4.95
C MET A 439 -7.66 4.96 -5.28
N LYS A 440 -8.74 5.25 -6.00
CA LYS A 440 -9.66 4.26 -6.55
C LYS A 440 -10.04 4.60 -7.98
N GLU A 441 -10.01 3.59 -8.84
CA GLU A 441 -10.55 3.65 -10.19
C GLU A 441 -11.87 2.89 -10.22
N ILE A 442 -12.91 3.55 -10.71
CA ILE A 442 -14.28 3.04 -10.68
C ILE A 442 -14.99 3.39 -11.98
N TYR A 443 -16.00 2.59 -12.31
CA TYR A 443 -16.91 2.88 -13.41
C TYR A 443 -18.16 3.57 -12.86
N ILE A 444 -18.57 4.63 -13.54
CA ILE A 444 -19.79 5.36 -13.22
C ILE A 444 -20.86 5.09 -14.28
N THR A 445 -22.10 4.92 -13.81
CA THR A 445 -23.28 4.75 -14.65
C THR A 445 -24.19 5.97 -14.52
N SER A 446 -25.11 6.13 -15.46
CA SER A 446 -26.19 7.08 -15.34
C SER A 446 -27.53 6.37 -15.45
N LEU A 447 -28.46 6.75 -14.58
CA LEU A 447 -29.85 6.27 -14.61
C LEU A 447 -30.68 6.98 -15.70
N VAL A 448 -30.15 8.07 -16.27
CA VAL A 448 -30.82 8.89 -17.29
C VAL A 448 -30.30 8.49 -18.68
N ASP A 449 -31.17 8.39 -19.66
CA ASP A 449 -30.78 8.08 -21.05
C ASP A 449 -29.84 9.16 -21.62
N ARG A 450 -28.63 8.73 -21.98
CA ARG A 450 -27.53 9.57 -22.48
C ARG A 450 -27.58 9.81 -24.00
N LYS A 451 -28.59 9.28 -24.70
CA LYS A 451 -28.78 9.46 -26.14
C LYS A 451 -29.08 10.92 -26.53
N GLY A 452 -29.74 11.68 -25.65
CA GLY A 452 -30.12 13.08 -25.92
C GLY A 452 -29.25 14.15 -25.25
N GLN A 453 -28.69 13.90 -24.06
CA GLN A 453 -28.00 14.94 -23.28
C GLN A 453 -26.80 14.41 -22.48
N ALA A 454 -25.80 15.27 -22.29
CA ALA A 454 -24.64 14.96 -21.47
C ALA A 454 -25.05 15.09 -20.00
N VAL A 455 -24.76 14.07 -19.21
CA VAL A 455 -25.12 14.05 -17.79
C VAL A 455 -24.03 14.78 -17.01
N LYS A 456 -24.40 15.90 -16.39
CA LYS A 456 -23.53 16.66 -15.49
C LYS A 456 -23.81 16.17 -14.07
N GLY A 457 -22.90 15.38 -13.53
CA GLY A 457 -22.96 14.97 -12.13
C GLY A 457 -21.85 15.61 -11.30
N GLN A 458 -21.72 15.13 -10.07
CA GLN A 458 -20.67 15.55 -9.17
C GLN A 458 -20.31 14.41 -8.22
N VAL A 459 -19.08 14.47 -7.70
CA VAL A 459 -18.64 13.65 -6.58
C VAL A 459 -18.43 14.54 -5.36
N SER A 460 -19.00 14.16 -4.23
CA SER A 460 -18.84 14.86 -2.96
C SER A 460 -18.11 13.97 -1.96
N PHE A 461 -17.16 14.56 -1.22
CA PHE A 461 -16.36 13.89 -0.21
C PHE A 461 -16.83 14.28 1.19
N TYR A 462 -16.90 13.30 2.10
CA TYR A 462 -17.40 13.45 3.46
C TYR A 462 -16.49 12.77 4.49
N ARG A 463 -16.37 13.34 5.69
CA ARG A 463 -15.67 12.81 6.86
C ARG A 463 -16.61 11.96 7.73
N GLY A 464 -16.10 10.90 8.35
CA GLY A 464 -16.82 10.17 9.41
C GLY A 464 -18.06 9.40 8.92
N GLU A 465 -19.05 9.23 9.80
CA GLU A 465 -20.24 8.44 9.50
C GLU A 465 -21.06 9.00 8.33
N VAL A 466 -21.52 8.08 7.48
CA VAL A 466 -22.39 8.31 6.32
C VAL A 466 -23.68 9.02 6.76
N PRO A 467 -23.94 10.29 6.39
CA PRO A 467 -25.24 10.91 6.69
C PRO A 467 -26.39 10.13 6.04
N LYS A 468 -27.41 9.77 6.83
CA LYS A 468 -28.56 8.92 6.42
C LYS A 468 -29.40 9.52 5.28
N SER A 469 -29.39 10.84 5.14
CA SER A 469 -29.96 11.57 4.01
C SER A 469 -28.95 12.64 3.58
N ILE A 470 -28.77 12.78 2.27
CA ILE A 470 -28.02 13.90 1.69
C ILE A 470 -29.01 15.09 1.72
N PRO A 471 -28.77 16.15 2.50
CA PRO A 471 -29.72 17.26 2.55
C PRO A 471 -29.80 17.93 1.17
N GLU A 472 -30.97 17.91 0.53
CA GLU A 472 -31.19 18.56 -0.78
C GLU A 472 -30.88 20.08 -0.75
N ASP A 473 -30.91 20.68 0.45
CA ASP A 473 -30.58 22.10 0.71
C ASP A 473 -29.06 22.41 0.79
N ALA A 474 -28.17 21.42 0.66
CA ALA A 474 -26.71 21.58 0.79
C ALA A 474 -26.00 22.26 -0.41
N SER A 475 -26.78 22.88 -1.30
CA SER A 475 -26.26 23.75 -2.37
C SER A 475 -26.20 25.23 -1.96
N ARG A 476 -26.78 25.63 -0.80
CA ARG A 476 -26.82 27.04 -0.37
C ARG A 476 -26.04 27.39 0.91
N ARG A 477 -25.62 26.44 1.75
CA ARG A 477 -24.85 26.73 2.99
C ARG A 477 -23.74 25.70 3.25
N ARG A 478 -22.64 25.78 2.49
CA ARG A 478 -21.42 24.95 2.68
C ARG A 478 -20.34 25.62 3.56
N LYS A 479 -20.72 26.39 4.57
CA LYS A 479 -19.77 26.99 5.52
C LYS A 479 -20.32 26.92 6.93
N GLY A 480 -19.77 26.00 7.71
CA GLY A 480 -20.00 25.83 9.15
C GLY A 480 -18.93 24.89 9.72
N ALA A 481 -18.51 25.13 10.96
CA ALA A 481 -17.41 24.41 11.61
C ALA A 481 -17.68 22.91 11.86
N ASP A 482 -18.95 22.49 11.79
CA ASP A 482 -19.41 21.12 12.08
C ASP A 482 -19.86 20.35 10.82
N SER A 483 -19.42 20.79 9.64
CA SER A 483 -19.83 20.16 8.38
C SER A 483 -19.01 18.90 8.10
N LEU A 484 -19.65 17.74 8.07
CA LEU A 484 -19.06 16.46 7.60
C LEU A 484 -18.60 16.53 6.14
N TRP A 485 -19.01 17.55 5.37
CA TRP A 485 -18.59 17.77 3.99
C TRP A 485 -17.15 18.31 3.89
N LEU A 486 -16.37 17.75 2.97
CA LEU A 486 -14.97 18.11 2.72
C LEU A 486 -14.79 18.86 1.40
N ALA A 487 -15.30 18.31 0.30
CA ALA A 487 -15.15 18.88 -1.04
C ALA A 487 -16.22 18.35 -2.00
N THR A 488 -16.47 19.05 -3.10
CA THR A 488 -17.26 18.53 -4.23
C THR A 488 -16.57 18.88 -5.53
N LEU A 489 -16.41 17.89 -6.40
CA LEU A 489 -15.80 18.05 -7.71
C LEU A 489 -16.79 17.67 -8.82
N PRO A 490 -16.92 18.48 -9.89
CA PRO A 490 -17.85 18.20 -10.98
C PRO A 490 -17.32 17.07 -11.88
N ILE A 491 -18.23 16.20 -12.33
CA ILE A 491 -17.93 15.11 -13.28
C ILE A 491 -18.94 15.20 -14.43
N LYS A 492 -18.49 14.94 -15.67
CA LYS A 492 -19.37 15.02 -16.84
C LYS A 492 -19.30 13.74 -17.66
N LEU A 493 -20.43 13.04 -17.74
CA LEU A 493 -20.61 11.98 -18.73
C LEU A 493 -21.03 12.61 -20.06
N PRO A 494 -20.22 12.50 -21.13
CA PRO A 494 -20.58 13.05 -22.43
C PRO A 494 -21.82 12.34 -23.00
N GLN A 495 -22.52 13.04 -23.89
CA GLN A 495 -23.57 12.43 -24.72
C GLN A 495 -22.98 11.20 -25.42
N LEU A 496 -23.75 10.12 -25.43
CA LEU A 496 -23.47 9.03 -26.36
C LEU A 496 -23.67 9.64 -27.74
N LYS A 497 -22.61 9.67 -28.57
CA LYS A 497 -22.76 10.13 -29.95
C LYS A 497 -23.87 9.29 -30.58
N PRO A 498 -24.89 9.89 -31.20
CA PRO A 498 -25.76 9.13 -32.06
C PRO A 498 -24.85 8.55 -33.13
N CYS A 499 -24.74 7.23 -33.21
CA CYS A 499 -24.14 6.61 -34.39
C CYS A 499 -24.86 7.21 -35.59
N TRP A 500 -24.12 7.77 -36.54
CA TRP A 500 -24.65 8.16 -37.84
C TRP A 500 -25.06 6.90 -38.60
N ALA A 501 -26.22 6.38 -38.24
CA ALA A 501 -26.89 5.28 -38.89
C ALA A 501 -28.39 5.53 -38.74
N ASP A 502 -28.87 6.67 -39.22
CA ASP A 502 -30.27 6.90 -39.59
C ASP A 502 -30.38 8.24 -40.35
N SER A 503 -30.02 8.19 -41.64
CA SER A 503 -30.61 8.98 -42.73
C SER A 503 -30.04 8.43 -44.04
N SER A 504 -30.75 7.41 -44.50
CA SER A 504 -30.61 6.71 -45.77
C SER A 504 -30.76 7.63 -46.98
N ALA A 505 -29.68 7.81 -47.75
CA ALA A 505 -29.75 7.81 -49.21
C ALA A 505 -28.34 7.63 -49.81
N ALA A 506 -28.15 6.49 -50.47
CA ALA A 506 -27.09 6.19 -51.42
C ALA A 506 -25.67 5.98 -50.86
N LEU A 507 -25.47 4.84 -50.17
CA LEU A 507 -24.55 3.78 -50.61
C LEU A 507 -24.75 2.55 -49.71
N ASN A 508 -25.56 1.62 -50.21
CA ASN A 508 -25.46 0.17 -50.04
C ASN A 508 -25.08 -0.35 -48.65
N SER A 509 -26.13 -0.72 -47.92
CA SER A 509 -26.19 -1.87 -47.01
C SER A 509 -24.99 -2.83 -47.06
N SER A 510 -24.19 -2.85 -46.00
CA SER A 510 -23.89 -4.12 -45.34
C SER A 510 -24.61 -4.12 -44.00
N SER A 511 -25.93 -4.31 -44.08
CA SER A 511 -26.66 -4.98 -43.01
C SER A 511 -25.98 -6.33 -42.82
N PHE A 512 -25.04 -6.44 -41.88
CA PHE A 512 -24.64 -7.76 -41.43
C PHE A 512 -25.86 -8.31 -40.66
N PRO A 513 -26.39 -9.47 -41.05
CA PRO A 513 -27.51 -10.08 -40.33
C PRO A 513 -27.12 -10.27 -38.85
N PRO A 514 -28.09 -10.28 -37.92
CA PRO A 514 -27.80 -10.63 -36.52
C PRO A 514 -27.04 -11.96 -36.52
N LEU A 515 -25.83 -11.93 -35.97
CA LEU A 515 -24.95 -13.10 -35.98
C LEU A 515 -25.52 -14.14 -35.02
N ASN A 516 -26.30 -15.06 -35.59
CA ASN A 516 -26.89 -16.20 -34.90
C ASN A 516 -26.14 -17.44 -35.39
N LEU A 517 -25.26 -17.97 -34.55
CA LEU A 517 -24.56 -19.22 -34.85
C LEU A 517 -25.48 -20.39 -34.52
N GLY A 518 -25.55 -21.38 -35.40
CA GLY A 518 -26.39 -22.56 -35.22
C GLY A 518 -27.77 -22.43 -35.87
N ASN A 519 -28.63 -23.42 -35.63
CA ASN A 519 -29.97 -23.50 -36.23
C ASN A 519 -31.02 -23.91 -35.20
N ALA A 520 -32.27 -24.05 -35.65
CA ALA A 520 -33.39 -24.44 -34.79
C ALA A 520 -33.22 -25.81 -34.09
N GLU A 521 -32.39 -26.71 -34.64
CA GLU A 521 -32.14 -28.04 -34.10
C GLU A 521 -30.96 -28.06 -33.11
N THR A 522 -29.90 -27.30 -33.37
CA THR A 522 -28.70 -27.20 -32.52
C THR A 522 -28.81 -26.12 -31.44
N GLY A 523 -29.69 -25.15 -31.60
CA GLY A 523 -29.85 -23.98 -30.75
C GLY A 523 -29.09 -22.76 -31.31
N TYR A 524 -29.67 -21.56 -31.19
CA TYR A 524 -29.02 -20.33 -31.64
C TYR A 524 -28.14 -19.73 -30.56
N LEU A 525 -26.88 -19.50 -30.88
CA LEU A 525 -25.99 -18.64 -30.10
C LEU A 525 -26.07 -17.22 -30.65
N THR A 526 -26.74 -16.34 -29.92
CA THR A 526 -26.91 -14.94 -30.34
C THR A 526 -25.65 -14.12 -30.06
N GLN A 527 -25.54 -12.96 -30.70
CA GLN A 527 -24.53 -11.94 -30.39
C GLN A 527 -24.45 -11.60 -28.89
N ALA A 528 -25.57 -11.56 -28.18
CA ALA A 528 -25.58 -11.28 -26.74
C ALA A 528 -24.96 -12.42 -25.93
N ASN A 529 -25.18 -13.68 -26.35
CA ASN A 529 -24.57 -14.85 -25.72
C ASN A 529 -23.06 -14.88 -25.95
N LEU A 530 -22.61 -14.61 -27.19
CA LEU A 530 -21.18 -14.50 -27.54
C LEU A 530 -20.46 -13.43 -26.73
N LEU A 531 -21.11 -12.28 -26.47
CA LEU A 531 -20.55 -11.23 -25.63
C LEU A 531 -20.46 -11.65 -24.15
N GLY A 532 -21.42 -12.44 -23.67
CA GLY A 532 -21.38 -13.05 -22.34
C GLY A 532 -20.19 -14.02 -22.21
N ILE A 533 -20.02 -14.90 -23.19
CA ILE A 533 -18.92 -15.87 -23.26
C ILE A 533 -17.56 -15.15 -23.32
N ALA A 534 -17.44 -14.07 -24.11
CA ALA A 534 -16.21 -13.29 -24.22
C ALA A 534 -15.70 -12.79 -22.86
N ARG A 535 -16.59 -12.44 -21.93
CA ARG A 535 -16.20 -11.97 -20.58
C ARG A 535 -15.66 -13.09 -19.68
N ARG A 536 -15.88 -14.35 -20.05
CA ARG A 536 -15.51 -15.54 -19.26
C ARG A 536 -14.20 -16.19 -19.72
N VAL A 537 -13.79 -15.94 -20.95
CA VAL A 537 -12.63 -16.56 -21.62
C VAL A 537 -11.29 -16.15 -21.02
N GLY A 538 -11.10 -14.86 -20.71
CA GLY A 538 -9.89 -14.37 -20.04
C GLY A 538 -8.59 -14.53 -20.85
N ALA A 539 -7.48 -14.83 -20.16
CA ALA A 539 -6.13 -14.85 -20.76
C ALA A 539 -5.90 -15.98 -21.77
N ASP A 540 -6.77 -16.99 -21.79
CA ASP A 540 -6.65 -18.19 -22.63
C ASP A 540 -7.11 -17.97 -24.09
N TRP A 541 -7.49 -16.73 -24.43
CA TRP A 541 -8.07 -16.37 -25.73
C TRP A 541 -7.16 -16.63 -26.93
N GLN A 542 -5.84 -16.59 -26.73
CA GLN A 542 -4.86 -16.89 -27.79
C GLN A 542 -4.85 -18.39 -28.11
N SER A 543 -4.86 -19.24 -27.08
CA SER A 543 -4.97 -20.69 -27.21
C SER A 543 -6.30 -21.10 -27.83
N ILE A 544 -7.40 -20.47 -27.39
CA ILE A 544 -8.73 -20.68 -27.96
C ILE A 544 -8.76 -20.23 -29.43
N GLY A 545 -8.18 -19.07 -29.76
CA GLY A 545 -8.09 -18.59 -31.14
C GLY A 545 -7.35 -19.57 -32.05
N LEU A 546 -6.24 -20.16 -31.58
CA LEU A 546 -5.49 -21.18 -32.33
C LEU A 546 -6.32 -22.46 -32.53
N ASN A 547 -7.00 -22.94 -31.49
CA ASN A 547 -7.86 -24.12 -31.57
C ASN A 547 -9.12 -23.89 -32.42
N LEU A 548 -9.57 -22.64 -32.54
CA LEU A 548 -10.62 -22.23 -33.49
C LEU A 548 -10.15 -22.13 -34.94
N GLY A 549 -8.85 -22.34 -35.20
CA GLY A 549 -8.24 -22.34 -36.53
C GLY A 549 -7.76 -20.97 -37.01
N LEU A 550 -7.66 -19.97 -36.14
CA LEU A 550 -7.04 -18.68 -36.50
C LEU A 550 -5.53 -18.83 -36.61
N THR A 551 -4.96 -18.19 -37.62
CA THR A 551 -3.51 -18.18 -37.81
C THR A 551 -2.81 -17.33 -36.75
N TYR A 552 -1.56 -17.68 -36.44
CA TYR A 552 -0.73 -16.93 -35.50
C TYR A 552 -0.61 -15.43 -35.88
N GLN A 553 -0.57 -15.11 -37.19
CA GLN A 553 -0.54 -13.73 -37.67
C GLN A 553 -1.83 -12.95 -37.38
N GLN A 554 -2.99 -13.60 -37.45
CA GLN A 554 -4.27 -12.98 -37.08
C GLN A 554 -4.34 -12.71 -35.58
N ILE A 555 -3.88 -13.64 -34.76
CA ILE A 555 -3.84 -13.50 -33.30
C ILE A 555 -2.86 -12.41 -32.87
N GLU A 556 -1.67 -12.36 -33.46
CA GLU A 556 -0.72 -11.27 -33.22
C GLU A 556 -1.27 -9.91 -33.67
N ARG A 557 -1.97 -9.86 -34.81
CA ARG A 557 -2.62 -8.62 -35.29
C ARG A 557 -3.71 -8.16 -34.33
N ILE A 558 -4.55 -9.07 -33.83
CA ILE A 558 -5.60 -8.76 -32.85
C ILE A 558 -4.97 -8.30 -31.52
N GLY A 559 -3.93 -9.00 -31.06
CA GLY A 559 -3.18 -8.65 -29.86
C GLY A 559 -2.43 -7.32 -29.97
N TYR A 560 -1.89 -6.99 -31.14
CA TYR A 560 -1.21 -5.71 -31.40
C TYR A 560 -2.20 -4.55 -31.48
N ASN A 561 -3.31 -4.73 -32.20
CA ASN A 561 -4.34 -3.70 -32.38
C ASN A 561 -5.04 -3.34 -31.06
N ASN A 562 -5.16 -4.32 -30.15
CA ASN A 562 -5.88 -4.18 -28.88
C ASN A 562 -4.97 -4.40 -27.66
N ARG A 563 -3.68 -4.07 -27.74
CA ARG A 563 -2.63 -4.42 -26.76
C ARG A 563 -2.93 -4.10 -25.28
N ASP A 564 -3.75 -3.08 -25.02
CA ASP A 564 -4.08 -2.61 -23.66
C ASP A 564 -5.46 -3.08 -23.15
N ASP A 565 -6.20 -3.89 -23.92
CA ASP A 565 -7.61 -4.21 -23.67
C ASP A 565 -7.88 -5.70 -23.99
N LEU A 566 -7.77 -6.56 -22.97
CA LEU A 566 -7.96 -8.00 -23.09
C LEU A 566 -9.39 -8.35 -23.54
N ASP A 567 -10.39 -7.62 -23.05
CA ASP A 567 -11.79 -7.85 -23.40
C ASP A 567 -12.04 -7.57 -24.89
N LYS A 568 -11.44 -6.50 -25.43
CA LYS A 568 -11.48 -6.25 -26.88
C LYS A 568 -10.69 -7.29 -27.68
N GLN A 569 -9.56 -7.78 -27.20
CA GLN A 569 -8.84 -8.87 -27.87
C GLN A 569 -9.72 -10.12 -28.00
N ILE A 570 -10.42 -10.49 -26.91
CA ILE A 570 -11.31 -11.64 -26.88
C ILE A 570 -12.54 -11.44 -27.77
N VAL A 571 -13.20 -10.28 -27.66
CA VAL A 571 -14.38 -9.96 -28.47
C VAL A 571 -14.02 -9.92 -29.95
N GLU A 572 -12.93 -9.25 -30.33
CA GLU A 572 -12.48 -9.18 -31.72
C GLU A 572 -12.11 -10.58 -32.26
N MET A 573 -11.46 -11.41 -31.45
CA MET A 573 -11.14 -12.80 -31.82
C MET A 573 -12.41 -13.64 -32.04
N LEU A 574 -13.34 -13.66 -31.08
CA LEU A 574 -14.56 -14.47 -31.18
C LEU A 574 -15.49 -13.98 -32.30
N PHE A 575 -15.64 -12.67 -32.47
CA PHE A 575 -16.52 -12.10 -33.49
C PHE A 575 -15.93 -12.23 -34.89
N SER A 576 -14.63 -12.04 -35.06
CA SER A 576 -13.97 -12.25 -36.37
C SER A 576 -14.02 -13.72 -36.79
N TRP A 577 -13.86 -14.66 -35.85
CA TRP A 577 -14.05 -16.08 -36.12
C TRP A 577 -15.53 -16.41 -36.44
N ALA A 578 -16.46 -15.91 -35.63
CA ALA A 578 -17.88 -16.20 -35.80
C ALA A 578 -18.43 -15.64 -37.12
N GLN A 579 -17.95 -14.49 -37.57
CA GLN A 579 -18.26 -13.91 -38.89
C GLN A 579 -17.72 -14.71 -40.06
N GLN A 580 -16.66 -15.50 -39.87
CA GLN A 580 -16.11 -16.36 -40.92
C GLN A 580 -16.80 -17.72 -40.98
N ASN A 581 -17.57 -18.09 -39.95
CA ASN A 581 -18.11 -19.45 -39.78
C ASN A 581 -19.64 -19.47 -39.56
N TRP A 582 -20.34 -18.34 -39.74
CA TRP A 582 -21.78 -18.24 -39.45
C TRP A 582 -22.68 -19.12 -40.35
N GLU A 583 -22.21 -19.47 -41.54
CA GLU A 583 -22.94 -20.32 -42.49
C GLU A 583 -22.81 -21.82 -42.19
N ASP A 584 -21.82 -22.24 -41.38
CA ASP A 584 -21.60 -23.64 -41.04
C ASP A 584 -22.46 -24.07 -39.84
N PRO A 585 -23.40 -25.03 -39.98
CA PRO A 585 -24.20 -25.53 -38.87
C PRO A 585 -23.39 -26.16 -37.74
N ALA A 586 -22.18 -26.64 -38.01
CA ALA A 586 -21.28 -27.26 -37.04
C ALA A 586 -20.36 -26.24 -36.32
N CYS A 587 -20.45 -24.94 -36.64
CA CYS A 587 -19.58 -23.91 -36.05
C CYS A 587 -19.65 -23.88 -34.52
N VAL A 588 -20.85 -24.03 -33.95
CA VAL A 588 -21.06 -24.04 -32.49
C VAL A 588 -20.39 -25.25 -31.84
N GLY A 589 -20.42 -26.41 -32.49
CA GLY A 589 -19.70 -27.61 -32.02
C GLY A 589 -18.19 -27.41 -32.04
N ARG A 590 -17.66 -26.73 -33.07
CA ARG A 590 -16.23 -26.36 -33.15
C ARG A 590 -15.83 -25.38 -32.05
N LEU A 591 -16.71 -24.43 -31.70
CA LEU A 591 -16.48 -23.51 -30.58
C LEU A 591 -16.38 -24.26 -29.25
N VAL A 592 -17.32 -25.18 -28.99
CA VAL A 592 -17.32 -26.01 -27.77
C VAL A 592 -16.07 -26.90 -27.72
N ALA A 593 -15.70 -27.54 -28.84
CA ALA A 593 -14.49 -28.35 -28.93
C ALA A 593 -13.22 -27.53 -28.64
N ALA A 594 -13.07 -26.36 -29.27
CA ALA A 594 -11.93 -25.48 -29.06
C ALA A 594 -11.83 -24.96 -27.61
N LEU A 595 -12.95 -24.72 -26.93
CA LEU A 595 -12.98 -24.36 -25.51
C LEU A 595 -12.51 -25.53 -24.62
N ARG A 596 -12.94 -26.77 -24.91
CA ARG A 596 -12.52 -27.97 -24.18
C ARG A 596 -11.03 -28.27 -24.37
N GLU A 597 -10.54 -28.19 -25.60
CA GLU A 597 -9.12 -28.39 -25.93
C GLU A 597 -8.21 -27.31 -25.33
N SER A 598 -8.76 -26.12 -25.05
CA SER A 598 -8.06 -25.04 -24.34
C SER A 598 -8.14 -25.14 -22.82
N GLY A 599 -8.71 -26.22 -22.27
CA GLY A 599 -8.84 -26.42 -20.81
C GLY A 599 -9.96 -25.60 -20.14
N ARG A 600 -10.84 -24.95 -20.91
CA ARG A 600 -11.97 -24.13 -20.42
C ARG A 600 -13.29 -24.89 -20.47
N GLN A 601 -13.33 -26.00 -19.73
CA GLN A 601 -14.53 -26.84 -19.58
C GLN A 601 -15.71 -26.04 -18.98
N ASP A 602 -15.42 -25.11 -18.06
CA ASP A 602 -16.40 -24.24 -17.40
C ASP A 602 -17.18 -23.36 -18.39
N VAL A 603 -16.49 -22.81 -19.39
CA VAL A 603 -17.10 -21.96 -20.42
C VAL A 603 -17.80 -22.82 -21.46
N ALA A 604 -17.25 -24.00 -21.80
CA ALA A 604 -17.87 -24.93 -22.73
C ALA A 604 -19.25 -25.42 -22.23
N GLU A 605 -19.35 -25.76 -20.94
CA GLU A 605 -20.60 -26.15 -20.28
C GLU A 605 -21.63 -25.01 -20.27
N GLU A 606 -21.18 -23.76 -20.09
CA GLU A 606 -22.06 -22.57 -20.17
C GLU A 606 -22.64 -22.40 -21.58
N VAL A 607 -21.82 -22.58 -22.63
CA VAL A 607 -22.29 -22.54 -24.02
C VAL A 607 -23.33 -23.64 -24.27
N GLU A 608 -23.07 -24.87 -23.81
CA GLU A 608 -24.01 -25.99 -23.94
C GLU A 608 -25.34 -25.74 -23.20
N ALA A 609 -25.29 -25.16 -22.00
CA ALA A 609 -26.49 -24.80 -21.23
C ALA A 609 -27.32 -23.71 -21.92
N ILE A 610 -26.68 -22.70 -22.54
CA ILE A 610 -27.36 -21.67 -23.34
C ILE A 610 -28.10 -22.31 -24.52
N LEU A 611 -27.45 -23.27 -25.20
CA LEU A 611 -28.03 -23.97 -26.34
C LEU A 611 -29.20 -24.89 -25.92
N GLU A 612 -29.07 -25.60 -24.80
CA GLU A 612 -30.15 -26.41 -24.23
C GLU A 612 -31.38 -25.59 -23.91
N LEU A 613 -31.18 -24.43 -23.26
CA LEU A 613 -32.26 -23.50 -22.95
C LEU A 613 -32.93 -22.96 -24.21
N GLY A 614 -32.14 -22.66 -25.25
CA GLY A 614 -32.63 -22.25 -26.57
C GLY A 614 -33.49 -23.33 -27.24
N ARG A 615 -33.02 -24.58 -27.26
CA ARG A 615 -33.76 -25.73 -27.81
C ARG A 615 -35.06 -25.98 -27.04
N HIS A 616 -35.02 -25.88 -25.70
CA HIS A 616 -36.20 -26.05 -24.87
C HIS A 616 -37.26 -24.97 -25.15
N LYS A 617 -36.85 -23.69 -25.21
CA LYS A 617 -37.75 -22.58 -25.56
C LYS A 617 -38.35 -22.74 -26.96
N TYR A 618 -37.57 -23.21 -27.92
CA TYR A 618 -38.05 -23.48 -29.28
C TYR A 618 -39.07 -24.62 -29.32
N ARG A 619 -38.80 -25.76 -28.66
CA ARG A 619 -39.76 -26.89 -28.54
C ARG A 619 -41.06 -26.47 -27.86
N GLU A 620 -40.97 -25.72 -26.78
CA GLU A 620 -42.13 -25.16 -26.08
C GLU A 620 -42.90 -24.14 -26.92
N SER A 621 -42.19 -23.35 -27.74
CA SER A 621 -42.82 -22.46 -28.70
C SER A 621 -43.60 -23.24 -29.75
N ILE A 622 -43.00 -24.26 -30.39
CA ILE A 622 -43.69 -25.13 -31.37
C ILE A 622 -44.94 -25.78 -30.77
N ARG A 623 -44.87 -26.26 -29.52
CA ARG A 623 -46.02 -26.82 -28.80
C ARG A 623 -47.15 -25.80 -28.61
N ARG A 624 -46.83 -24.53 -28.33
CA ARG A 624 -47.84 -23.47 -28.14
C ARG A 624 -48.50 -22.99 -29.43
N VAL A 625 -47.79 -23.02 -30.57
CA VAL A 625 -48.35 -22.56 -31.86
C VAL A 625 -49.16 -23.65 -32.59
N GLY A 626 -49.34 -24.84 -32.01
CA GLY A 626 -50.20 -25.89 -32.58
C GLY A 626 -49.66 -26.54 -33.85
N LEU A 627 -48.37 -26.37 -34.18
CA LEU A 627 -47.74 -26.92 -35.38
C LEU A 627 -47.33 -28.40 -35.26
N GLN A 628 -47.69 -29.09 -34.17
CA GLN A 628 -47.68 -30.55 -34.17
C GLN A 628 -48.99 -31.08 -34.77
N GLN A 629 -49.09 -31.06 -36.11
CA GLN A 629 -49.93 -32.03 -36.81
C GLN A 629 -49.10 -33.27 -37.12
N GLY A 630 -49.35 -34.32 -36.33
CA GLY A 630 -49.33 -35.73 -36.71
C GLY A 630 -48.09 -36.32 -37.38
N SER A 631 -47.32 -37.08 -36.61
CA SER A 631 -47.16 -38.50 -36.98
C SER A 631 -48.09 -39.30 -36.08
N SER A 632 -49.22 -39.69 -36.66
CA SER A 632 -50.18 -40.66 -36.15
C SER A 632 -49.50 -42.00 -35.81
N THR A 633 -49.86 -42.54 -34.66
CA THR A 633 -50.15 -43.97 -34.41
C THR A 633 -49.60 -45.02 -35.39
N GLU A 634 -48.64 -45.81 -34.91
CA GLU A 634 -48.43 -47.26 -35.12
C GLU A 634 -47.28 -47.61 -34.14
N ASP A 635 -47.54 -47.94 -32.87
CA ASP A 635 -47.58 -49.33 -32.42
C ASP A 635 -48.13 -49.43 -30.98
N SER A 636 -49.45 -49.47 -30.83
CA SER A 636 -50.05 -50.02 -29.60
C SER A 636 -51.39 -50.65 -29.90
N ALA A 637 -51.35 -51.84 -30.49
CA ALA A 637 -52.49 -52.74 -30.56
C ALA A 637 -52.06 -54.21 -30.76
N ILE A 638 -51.26 -54.78 -29.85
CA ILE A 638 -51.33 -56.22 -29.54
C ILE A 638 -51.11 -56.41 -28.02
N ALA A 639 -52.20 -56.34 -27.25
CA ALA A 639 -52.28 -56.92 -25.91
C ALA A 639 -53.75 -57.08 -25.51
N THR A 640 -54.45 -58.03 -26.14
CA THR A 640 -55.52 -58.79 -25.46
C THR A 640 -55.67 -60.15 -26.13
N ILE A 641 -55.02 -61.16 -25.55
CA ILE A 641 -55.48 -62.51 -25.15
C ILE A 641 -54.23 -63.30 -24.76
#